data_AF-A0A560HSF9-F1
#
_entry.id   AF-A0A560HSF9-F1
#
_cell.length_a   1.000
_cell.length_b   1.000
_cell.length_c   1.000
_cell.angle_alpha   90.00
_cell.angle_beta   90.00
_cell.angle_gamma   90.00
#
_symmetry.space_group_name_H-M   'P 1'
#
loop_
_entity.id
_entity.type
_entity.pdbx_description
1 polymer ?
#
loop_
_entity_poly.entity_id
_entity_poly.type
_entity_poly.pdbx_seq_one_letter_code
_entity_poly.pdbx_strand_id
1 'polypeptide(L)'
;MSQVPARAWCNNEVAYLAWRPARRIDGLLGFMVTRVHEDGERRLLPTWVAFTDQSNPKWQQQDTSVWPIQKFSWRDLTLRRSRDSLSVRQPFTCHYEIIPVGFEAPGREPVAGWIKRTETFSSAQPGAYTGTPRPLFICGDAVVTNPITVTWTYGAFTAVFTNGILSTQNLRQQLHTPAGQAPSKGYVLDQVKQPGNAIRTFLTGDVLPTLTDFLGRVGPNDKVYAALYELSDPELVDGLTGLGDRLHLILSTAGEATKTNPAWDRTNQAARRTLHGTAGEVIDRLFNNSAHIGHNKFLVRTDANDTPLALLTGSTNWTPTGLCTQSNNTILTQDTVLAQAYLEYWNRLKMDTASFPVQADTGAPNHNVQQKPLRRADGHAYPDSAGNPRVWCAPTTLATTKTSATPPDLADVFQLMDQAQHAIYFLTFYPSVEGKQSIIEAAVDLGKQRPDLMVMGAVSSPQALPIEGDANGGDDTGDDTDAPGAKIPKPSVYAPKDAPQVLVVRAAAIDMPTGDLQPELLTAGAAIIHDKIVVIDPFSPDCVVVTGSHNLGYKASYANDDNLLIIQGNQPLALAYAVHVLDVYEHYRQRAILEEREREALLKGQPAPSTPQGGFLSTDDQWQDAYLSGDKGKELNYFLS
;
A
#
# COMPACT_ATOMS: atom_id res chain seq x y z
N MET A 1 13.23 -30.70 5.52
CA MET A 1 14.07 -29.55 5.92
C MET A 1 13.64 -29.16 7.33
N SER A 2 14.58 -28.90 8.25
CA SER A 2 14.22 -28.41 9.59
C SER A 2 13.58 -27.01 9.46
N GLN A 3 12.36 -26.81 9.97
CA GLN A 3 11.72 -25.50 9.95
C GLN A 3 12.63 -24.45 10.61
N VAL A 4 12.78 -23.30 9.95
CA VAL A 4 13.56 -22.18 10.51
C VAL A 4 12.72 -21.51 11.60
N PRO A 5 13.27 -21.26 12.80
CA PRO A 5 12.48 -20.77 13.93
C PRO A 5 12.07 -19.29 13.80
N ALA A 6 12.79 -18.48 13.00
CA ALA A 6 12.48 -17.08 12.75
C ALA A 6 13.05 -16.58 11.41
N ARG A 7 12.34 -15.67 10.74
CA ARG A 7 12.75 -14.99 9.51
C ARG A 7 12.30 -13.54 9.48
N ALA A 8 13.02 -12.73 8.71
CA ALA A 8 12.69 -11.33 8.46
C ALA A 8 12.87 -10.97 6.99
N TRP A 9 12.06 -10.00 6.53
CA TRP A 9 12.12 -9.39 5.20
C TRP A 9 11.85 -7.89 5.33
N CYS A 10 12.22 -7.08 4.35
CA CYS A 10 11.89 -5.65 4.34
C CYS A 10 11.61 -5.11 2.95
N ASN A 11 10.86 -4.02 2.91
CA ASN A 11 10.90 -3.07 1.80
C ASN A 11 11.89 -1.93 2.15
N ASN A 12 11.80 -0.78 1.49
CA ASN A 12 12.67 0.36 1.76
C ASN A 12 12.37 1.10 3.08
N GLU A 13 11.33 0.74 3.84
CA GLU A 13 10.83 1.51 4.99
C GLU A 13 10.49 0.67 6.23
N VAL A 14 9.92 -0.53 6.03
CA VAL A 14 9.33 -1.43 7.04
C VAL A 14 9.97 -2.81 6.95
N ALA A 15 10.16 -3.47 8.09
CA ALA A 15 10.47 -4.90 8.14
C ALA A 15 9.26 -5.72 8.60
N TYR A 16 9.10 -6.90 8.02
CA TYR A 16 8.16 -7.92 8.45
C TYR A 16 8.93 -9.10 9.03
N LEU A 17 8.53 -9.54 10.22
CA LEU A 17 9.13 -10.66 10.94
C LEU A 17 8.10 -11.77 11.12
N ALA A 18 8.54 -13.01 11.07
CA ALA A 18 7.78 -14.18 11.47
C ALA A 18 8.65 -15.12 12.29
N TRP A 19 8.09 -15.74 13.33
CA TRP A 19 8.78 -16.74 14.13
C TRP A 19 7.80 -17.76 14.68
N ARG A 20 8.30 -18.91 15.13
CA ARG A 20 7.48 -19.95 15.76
C ARG A 20 8.22 -20.58 16.92
N PRO A 21 7.65 -20.58 18.14
CA PRO A 21 8.24 -21.33 19.24
C PRO A 21 8.08 -22.84 18.98
N ALA A 22 9.07 -23.63 19.41
CA ALA A 22 9.05 -25.09 19.21
C ALA A 22 7.93 -25.80 19.99
N ARG A 23 7.46 -25.19 21.07
CA ARG A 23 6.38 -25.67 21.95
C ARG A 23 5.77 -24.49 22.70
N ARG A 24 4.64 -24.73 23.38
CA ARG A 24 4.09 -23.80 24.37
C ARG A 24 5.16 -23.38 25.38
N ILE A 25 5.22 -22.09 25.70
CA ILE A 25 6.09 -21.55 26.74
C ILE A 25 5.22 -21.15 27.93
N ASP A 26 5.38 -21.85 29.04
CA ASP A 26 4.57 -21.61 30.24
C ASP A 26 4.90 -20.24 30.87
N GLY A 27 3.87 -19.47 31.19
CA GLY A 27 3.99 -18.13 31.75
C GLY A 27 4.56 -17.08 30.78
N LEU A 28 4.49 -17.32 29.47
CA LEU A 28 4.91 -16.37 28.43
C LEU A 28 3.94 -15.20 28.31
N LEU A 29 4.43 -13.99 28.52
CA LEU A 29 3.66 -12.75 28.31
C LEU A 29 3.85 -12.15 26.93
N GLY A 30 4.91 -12.52 26.21
CA GLY A 30 5.14 -12.10 24.83
C GLY A 30 6.60 -12.21 24.44
N PHE A 31 6.98 -11.51 23.37
CA PHE A 31 8.34 -11.47 22.88
C PHE A 31 8.94 -10.06 22.97
N MET A 32 10.10 -9.98 23.59
CA MET A 32 10.99 -8.84 23.49
C MET A 32 11.74 -8.93 22.15
N VAL A 33 11.72 -7.87 21.36
CA VAL A 33 12.31 -7.85 20.02
C VAL A 33 13.34 -6.74 19.93
N THR A 34 14.57 -7.12 19.62
CA THR A 34 15.70 -6.21 19.41
C THR A 34 16.08 -6.21 17.93
N ARG A 35 16.21 -5.02 17.34
CA ARG A 35 16.89 -4.84 16.06
C ARG A 35 18.39 -4.68 16.32
N VAL A 36 19.20 -5.48 15.64
CA VAL A 36 20.65 -5.49 15.76
C VAL A 36 21.24 -5.04 14.43
N HIS A 37 21.88 -3.87 14.44
CA HIS A 37 22.59 -3.31 13.32
C HIS A 37 24.00 -3.92 13.22
N GLU A 38 24.56 -3.99 12.02
CA GLU A 38 25.92 -4.54 11.80
C GLU A 38 27.03 -3.72 12.47
N ASP A 39 26.79 -2.43 12.75
CA ASP A 39 27.70 -1.56 13.51
C ASP A 39 27.66 -1.84 15.03
N GLY A 40 26.82 -2.76 15.47
CA GLY A 40 26.64 -3.12 16.87
C GLY A 40 25.57 -2.30 17.61
N GLU A 41 24.87 -1.36 16.97
CA GLU A 41 23.70 -0.73 17.59
C GLU A 41 22.60 -1.79 17.83
N ARG A 42 22.10 -1.84 19.06
CA ARG A 42 21.07 -2.77 19.52
C ARG A 42 19.91 -1.99 20.10
N ARG A 43 18.78 -2.04 19.39
CA ARG A 43 17.61 -1.22 19.67
C ARG A 43 16.40 -2.10 19.96
N LEU A 44 15.88 -2.01 21.17
CA LEU A 44 14.57 -2.57 21.49
C LEU A 44 13.49 -1.89 20.65
N LEU A 45 12.61 -2.69 20.05
CA LEU A 45 11.55 -2.15 19.21
C LEU A 45 10.52 -1.38 20.05
N PRO A 46 10.06 -0.21 19.59
CA PRO A 46 9.10 0.60 20.32
C PRO A 46 7.69 0.00 20.24
N THR A 47 6.93 0.16 21.33
CA THR A 47 5.53 -0.31 21.45
C THR A 47 4.68 0.69 22.24
N TRP A 48 3.36 0.61 22.08
CA TRP A 48 2.40 1.58 22.65
C TRP A 48 1.16 0.94 23.30
N VAL A 49 0.94 -0.36 23.07
CA VAL A 49 -0.27 -1.06 23.51
C VAL A 49 -0.02 -1.67 24.88
N ALA A 50 -0.78 -1.22 25.87
CA ALA A 50 -0.62 -1.64 27.26
C ALA A 50 -1.29 -3.00 27.55
N PHE A 51 -1.00 -3.58 28.71
CA PHE A 51 -1.75 -4.73 29.23
C PHE A 51 -3.18 -4.37 29.63
N THR A 52 -4.08 -5.35 29.72
CA THR A 52 -5.48 -5.14 30.11
C THR A 52 -5.69 -4.54 31.51
N ASP A 53 -4.68 -4.55 32.37
CA ASP A 53 -4.68 -3.92 33.69
C ASP A 53 -3.88 -2.61 33.76
N GLN A 54 -3.56 -2.04 32.60
CA GLN A 54 -2.81 -0.79 32.42
C GLN A 54 -3.52 0.13 31.41
N SER A 55 -3.09 1.40 31.33
CA SER A 55 -3.64 2.36 30.38
C SER A 55 -2.61 3.40 29.94
N ASN A 56 -2.51 3.61 28.63
CA ASN A 56 -1.64 4.53 27.90
C ASN A 56 -2.44 5.49 26.97
N PRO A 57 -3.37 6.29 27.49
CA PRO A 57 -4.26 7.12 26.67
C PRO A 57 -3.54 8.28 25.99
N LYS A 58 -2.32 8.60 26.45
CA LYS A 58 -1.43 9.61 25.88
C LYS A 58 -0.55 9.06 24.75
N TRP A 59 -0.68 7.77 24.42
CA TRP A 59 0.08 7.10 23.37
C TRP A 59 1.59 7.31 23.52
N GLN A 60 2.09 7.21 24.75
CA GLN A 60 3.50 7.38 25.04
C GLN A 60 4.25 6.11 24.66
N GLN A 61 5.38 6.29 24.00
CA GLN A 61 6.22 5.20 23.58
C GLN A 61 6.81 4.47 24.80
N GLN A 62 6.74 3.15 24.76
CA GLN A 62 7.58 2.23 25.54
C GLN A 62 8.38 1.39 24.55
N ASP A 63 8.96 0.29 24.99
CA ASP A 63 9.50 -0.72 24.10
C ASP A 63 9.03 -2.12 24.49
N THR A 64 9.42 -3.11 23.68
CA THR A 64 9.04 -4.51 23.87
C THR A 64 9.52 -5.12 25.19
N SER A 65 10.36 -4.43 25.97
CA SER A 65 10.72 -4.88 27.32
C SER A 65 9.72 -4.47 28.40
N VAL A 66 8.78 -3.58 28.08
CA VAL A 66 7.67 -3.16 28.94
C VAL A 66 6.37 -3.77 28.43
N TRP A 67 6.12 -3.66 27.13
CA TRP A 67 4.94 -4.21 26.45
C TRP A 67 5.39 -5.14 25.32
N PRO A 68 5.56 -6.44 25.61
CA PRO A 68 6.10 -7.40 24.67
C PRO A 68 5.09 -7.78 23.58
N ILE A 69 5.58 -8.33 22.48
CA ILE A 69 4.73 -8.68 21.33
C ILE A 69 3.97 -9.99 21.62
N GLN A 70 2.63 -9.94 21.56
CA GLN A 70 1.74 -11.11 21.69
C GLN A 70 1.24 -11.61 20.33
N LYS A 71 2.20 -11.87 19.44
CA LYS A 71 2.00 -12.42 18.10
C LYS A 71 3.22 -13.27 17.74
N PHE A 72 3.13 -13.97 16.62
CA PHE A 72 4.23 -14.71 15.99
C PHE A 72 4.66 -14.11 14.65
N SER A 73 4.10 -12.95 14.32
CA SER A 73 4.56 -12.07 13.26
C SER A 73 4.49 -10.62 13.71
N TRP A 74 5.37 -9.77 13.21
CA TRP A 74 5.47 -8.38 13.62
C TRP A 74 5.97 -7.48 12.49
N ARG A 75 5.62 -6.19 12.57
CA ARG A 75 6.10 -5.15 11.66
C ARG A 75 6.94 -4.13 12.43
N ASP A 76 8.22 -4.00 12.05
CA ASP A 76 9.04 -2.86 12.51
C ASP A 76 8.75 -1.65 11.62
N LEU A 77 7.78 -0.85 12.04
CA LEU A 77 7.39 0.41 11.42
C LEU A 77 8.35 1.56 11.74
N THR A 78 9.51 1.25 12.34
CA THR A 78 10.56 2.21 12.69
C THR A 78 11.93 1.81 12.13
N LEU A 79 11.94 0.87 11.17
CA LEU A 79 13.13 0.32 10.54
C LEU A 79 13.99 1.45 9.99
N ARG A 80 13.48 2.19 9.00
CA ARG A 80 14.26 3.24 8.36
C ARG A 80 13.99 4.65 8.91
N ARG A 81 12.73 4.99 9.17
CA ARG A 81 12.35 6.29 9.74
C ARG A 81 11.93 6.16 11.19
N SER A 82 12.34 7.14 11.99
CA SER A 82 11.75 7.31 13.32
C SER A 82 10.33 7.87 13.19
N ARG A 83 9.47 7.58 14.16
CA ARG A 83 8.12 8.15 14.23
C ARG A 83 8.09 9.59 14.72
N ASP A 84 9.18 10.05 15.34
CA ASP A 84 9.29 11.35 16.01
C ASP A 84 10.39 12.24 15.40
N SER A 85 10.99 11.82 14.28
CA SER A 85 12.04 12.58 13.61
C SER A 85 11.95 12.44 12.10
N LEU A 86 12.26 13.52 11.39
CA LEU A 86 12.39 13.52 9.92
C LEU A 86 13.71 12.90 9.43
N SER A 87 14.61 12.54 10.34
CA SER A 87 15.85 11.85 9.99
C SER A 87 15.56 10.47 9.42
N VAL A 88 16.17 10.18 8.27
CA VAL A 88 16.02 8.91 7.55
C VAL A 88 17.35 8.18 7.59
N ARG A 89 17.34 6.92 8.01
CA ARG A 89 18.55 6.08 7.95
C ARG A 89 18.92 5.80 6.48
N GLN A 90 20.20 5.94 6.15
CA GLN A 90 20.77 5.50 4.88
C GLN A 90 20.79 3.96 4.82
N PRO A 91 20.91 3.32 3.64
CA PRO A 91 20.89 1.87 3.51
C PRO A 91 21.80 1.17 4.52
N PHE A 92 21.28 0.11 5.13
CA PHE A 92 21.97 -0.63 6.18
C PHE A 92 21.50 -2.07 6.20
N THR A 93 22.28 -2.94 6.83
CA THR A 93 21.88 -4.31 7.11
C THR A 93 21.62 -4.46 8.61
N CYS A 94 20.59 -5.23 8.94
CA CYS A 94 20.29 -5.60 10.32
C CYS A 94 19.70 -7.01 10.37
N HIS A 95 19.60 -7.55 11.58
CA HIS A 95 18.78 -8.72 11.89
C HIS A 95 18.01 -8.46 13.18
N TYR A 96 17.16 -9.41 13.56
CA TYR A 96 16.38 -9.32 14.78
C TYR A 96 16.68 -10.48 15.72
N GLU A 97 16.75 -10.15 17.00
CA GLU A 97 16.74 -11.11 18.10
C GLU A 97 15.38 -11.06 18.79
N ILE A 98 14.74 -12.21 18.91
CA ILE A 98 13.38 -12.36 19.45
C ILE A 98 13.47 -13.24 20.69
N ILE A 99 13.24 -12.64 21.85
CA ILE A 99 13.42 -13.28 23.15
C ILE A 99 12.06 -13.48 23.83
N PRO A 100 11.67 -14.71 24.19
CA PRO A 100 10.45 -14.95 24.95
C PRO A 100 10.57 -14.39 26.37
N VAL A 101 9.60 -13.58 26.79
CA VAL A 101 9.57 -12.94 28.10
C VAL A 101 8.22 -13.17 28.81
N GLY A 102 8.25 -13.25 30.13
CA GLY A 102 7.09 -13.69 30.91
C GLY A 102 7.24 -13.48 32.41
N PHE A 103 6.48 -14.25 33.18
CA PHE A 103 6.48 -14.17 34.64
C PHE A 103 7.79 -14.61 35.28
N GLU A 104 8.02 -14.13 36.50
CA GLU A 104 9.02 -14.66 37.41
C GLU A 104 8.81 -16.17 37.61
N ALA A 105 9.91 -16.92 37.52
CA ALA A 105 9.95 -18.34 37.85
C ALA A 105 11.39 -18.72 38.25
N PRO A 106 11.59 -19.82 38.99
CA PRO A 106 12.93 -20.27 39.37
C PRO A 106 13.88 -20.37 38.16
N GLY A 107 15.03 -19.70 38.25
CA GLY A 107 16.06 -19.71 37.22
C GLY A 107 15.85 -18.72 36.07
N ARG A 108 14.75 -17.95 36.03
CA ARG A 108 14.57 -16.89 35.03
C ARG A 108 15.26 -15.59 35.45
N GLU A 109 15.99 -14.99 34.53
CA GLU A 109 16.64 -13.69 34.75
C GLU A 109 15.65 -12.52 34.55
N PRO A 110 15.68 -11.48 35.40
CA PRO A 110 14.95 -10.23 35.14
C PRO A 110 15.41 -9.51 33.87
N VAL A 111 14.47 -9.10 33.03
CA VAL A 111 14.72 -8.36 31.78
C VAL A 111 15.47 -7.03 32.03
N ALA A 112 15.18 -6.34 33.14
CA ALA A 112 15.87 -5.10 33.49
C ALA A 112 17.38 -5.28 33.71
N GLY A 113 17.81 -6.46 34.19
CA GLY A 113 19.22 -6.81 34.32
C GLY A 113 19.86 -7.13 32.98
N TRP A 114 19.14 -7.86 32.13
CA TRP A 114 19.55 -8.22 30.77
C TRP A 114 19.84 -6.99 29.91
N ILE A 115 18.89 -6.05 29.83
CA ILE A 115 18.97 -4.85 28.98
C ILE A 115 20.22 -4.03 29.26
N LYS A 116 20.54 -3.83 30.54
CA LYS A 116 21.71 -3.04 30.96
C LYS A 116 23.04 -3.59 30.43
N ARG A 117 23.08 -4.87 30.04
CA ARG A 117 24.28 -5.54 29.55
C ARG A 117 24.28 -5.77 28.04
N THR A 118 23.11 -5.79 27.40
CA THR A 118 22.98 -6.21 25.99
C THR A 118 22.49 -5.12 25.05
N GLU A 119 21.79 -4.10 25.52
CA GLU A 119 21.12 -3.13 24.63
C GLU A 119 21.81 -1.77 24.64
N THR A 120 21.90 -1.13 23.47
CA THR A 120 22.44 0.23 23.35
C THR A 120 21.36 1.28 23.44
N PHE A 121 20.11 0.95 23.10
CA PHE A 121 18.97 1.87 23.17
C PHE A 121 17.71 1.19 23.73
N SER A 122 17.10 1.83 24.73
CA SER A 122 15.78 1.50 25.29
C SER A 122 14.97 2.77 25.46
N SER A 123 13.67 2.70 25.16
CA SER A 123 12.70 3.78 25.41
C SER A 123 11.74 3.44 26.55
N ALA A 124 12.06 2.41 27.35
CA ALA A 124 11.27 2.01 28.50
C ALA A 124 11.16 3.16 29.52
N GLN A 125 9.92 3.51 29.85
CA GLN A 125 9.54 4.44 30.91
C GLN A 125 8.42 3.83 31.75
N PRO A 126 8.68 2.72 32.48
CA PRO A 126 7.69 2.07 33.35
C PRO A 126 7.28 3.04 34.47
N GLY A 127 6.09 3.62 34.34
CA GLY A 127 5.58 4.69 35.21
C GLY A 127 5.01 5.88 34.44
N ALA A 128 5.23 5.96 33.13
CA ALA A 128 4.63 6.98 32.26
C ALA A 128 3.16 6.65 31.87
N TYR A 129 2.68 5.46 32.22
CA TYR A 129 1.33 4.96 32.04
C TYR A 129 0.64 4.68 33.38
N THR A 130 -0.69 4.54 33.37
CA THR A 130 -1.48 4.17 34.56
C THR A 130 -1.54 2.65 34.69
N GLY A 131 -1.50 2.14 35.93
CA GLY A 131 -1.54 0.70 36.22
C GLY A 131 -0.23 0.20 36.84
N THR A 132 -0.25 -1.03 37.35
CA THR A 132 0.91 -1.59 38.05
C THR A 132 1.98 -1.99 37.04
N PRO A 133 3.23 -1.50 37.15
CA PRO A 133 4.33 -1.97 36.31
C PRO A 133 4.50 -3.47 36.45
N ARG A 134 4.71 -4.15 35.32
CA ARG A 134 4.86 -5.61 35.28
C ARG A 134 6.31 -5.97 34.94
N PRO A 135 7.12 -6.41 35.92
CA PRO A 135 8.46 -6.91 35.64
C PRO A 135 8.40 -8.14 34.74
N LEU A 136 9.24 -8.18 33.71
CA LEU A 136 9.37 -9.29 32.78
C LEU A 136 10.65 -10.09 33.05
N PHE A 137 10.61 -11.38 32.76
CA PHE A 137 11.71 -12.32 32.95
C PHE A 137 11.95 -13.15 31.70
N ILE A 138 13.22 -13.46 31.41
CA ILE A 138 13.63 -14.26 30.25
C ILE A 138 13.10 -15.69 30.39
N CYS A 139 12.30 -16.13 29.42
CA CYS A 139 11.64 -17.45 29.44
C CYS A 139 12.34 -18.53 28.61
N GLY A 140 13.36 -18.16 27.84
CA GLY A 140 14.08 -19.05 26.95
C GLY A 140 15.08 -18.29 26.09
N ASP A 141 15.75 -19.03 25.20
CA ASP A 141 16.80 -18.48 24.35
C ASP A 141 16.24 -17.55 23.27
N ALA A 142 17.09 -16.61 22.83
CA ALA A 142 16.79 -15.77 21.68
C ALA A 142 16.72 -16.61 20.40
N VAL A 143 15.72 -16.37 19.56
CA VAL A 143 15.74 -16.80 18.16
C VAL A 143 16.17 -15.64 17.28
N VAL A 144 17.06 -15.91 16.33
CA VAL A 144 17.68 -14.90 15.47
C VAL A 144 17.13 -15.05 14.06
N THR A 145 16.72 -13.95 13.44
CA THR A 145 16.27 -13.95 12.04
C THR A 145 17.47 -14.00 11.09
N ASN A 146 17.22 -14.32 9.81
CA ASN A 146 18.17 -13.99 8.75
C ASN A 146 18.48 -12.47 8.74
N PRO A 147 19.67 -12.05 8.27
CA PRO A 147 19.92 -10.65 7.99
C PRO A 147 19.03 -10.15 6.85
N ILE A 148 18.70 -8.86 6.91
CA ILE A 148 17.96 -8.13 5.89
C ILE A 148 18.72 -6.86 5.52
N THR A 149 18.69 -6.48 4.24
CA THR A 149 19.31 -5.25 3.75
C THR A 149 18.23 -4.24 3.39
N VAL A 150 18.19 -3.15 4.13
CA VAL A 150 17.28 -2.03 3.90
C VAL A 150 17.83 -1.20 2.75
N THR A 151 17.13 -1.24 1.62
CA THR A 151 17.48 -0.55 0.38
C THR A 151 16.20 -0.23 -0.38
N TRP A 152 16.30 0.64 -1.37
CA TRP A 152 15.26 0.89 -2.37
C TRP A 152 15.66 0.39 -3.76
N THR A 153 16.86 -0.19 -3.91
CA THR A 153 17.37 -0.75 -5.17
C THR A 153 17.37 -2.28 -5.13
N TYR A 154 16.71 -2.90 -6.10
CA TYR A 154 16.43 -4.34 -6.20
C TYR A 154 16.87 -4.86 -7.59
N GLY A 155 18.18 -4.87 -7.83
CA GLY A 155 18.75 -5.14 -9.15
C GLY A 155 18.58 -3.95 -10.09
N ALA A 156 17.96 -4.16 -11.25
CA ALA A 156 17.73 -3.11 -12.26
C ALA A 156 16.62 -2.10 -11.90
N PHE A 157 15.94 -2.30 -10.77
CA PHE A 157 14.79 -1.52 -10.35
C PHE A 157 15.05 -0.79 -9.03
N THR A 158 14.59 0.44 -8.95
CA THR A 158 14.34 1.14 -7.70
C THR A 158 12.84 1.14 -7.43
N ALA A 159 12.40 0.75 -6.24
CA ALA A 159 10.99 0.81 -5.85
C ALA A 159 10.82 1.48 -4.48
N VAL A 160 9.87 2.39 -4.40
CA VAL A 160 9.60 3.21 -3.21
C VAL A 160 8.09 3.37 -2.99
N PHE A 161 7.70 3.53 -1.73
CA PHE A 161 6.31 3.61 -1.29
C PHE A 161 6.05 4.91 -0.52
N THR A 162 4.81 5.39 -0.55
CA THR A 162 4.36 6.47 0.33
C THR A 162 4.10 5.93 1.75
N ASN A 163 4.16 6.80 2.75
CA ASN A 163 3.65 6.52 4.09
C ASN A 163 2.19 7.03 4.24
N GLY A 164 1.46 7.12 3.12
CA GLY A 164 0.17 7.82 3.00
C GLY A 164 -1.04 7.17 3.66
N ILE A 165 -0.83 6.33 4.68
CA ILE A 165 -1.89 5.72 5.49
C ILE A 165 -2.31 6.71 6.58
N LEU A 166 -3.49 7.32 6.42
CA LEU A 166 -3.98 8.32 7.37
C LEU A 166 -4.55 7.74 8.68
N SER A 167 -5.03 6.49 8.64
CA SER A 167 -5.73 5.85 9.75
C SER A 167 -4.75 5.34 10.81
N THR A 168 -3.95 6.22 11.40
CA THR A 168 -2.92 5.84 12.36
C THR A 168 -2.98 6.68 13.63
N GLN A 169 -2.73 6.03 14.77
CA GLN A 169 -2.51 6.73 16.05
C GLN A 169 -1.31 7.69 15.98
N ASN A 170 -0.28 7.34 15.20
CA ASN A 170 0.90 8.18 15.05
C ASN A 170 0.58 9.51 14.34
N LEU A 171 -0.17 9.49 13.23
CA LEU A 171 -0.60 10.74 12.59
C LEU A 171 -1.46 11.59 13.54
N ARG A 172 -2.38 10.96 14.27
CA ARG A 172 -3.17 11.62 15.32
C ARG A 172 -2.31 12.36 16.34
N GLN A 173 -1.26 11.70 16.82
CA GLN A 173 -0.32 12.23 17.81
C GLN A 173 0.48 13.40 17.23
N GLN A 174 1.01 13.25 16.01
CA GLN A 174 1.75 14.31 15.32
C GLN A 174 0.88 15.55 15.04
N LEU A 175 -0.42 15.36 14.79
CA LEU A 175 -1.39 16.43 14.59
C LEU A 175 -2.00 16.96 15.90
N HIS A 176 -1.55 16.49 17.06
CA HIS A 176 -2.06 16.87 18.38
C HIS A 176 -3.59 16.77 18.50
N THR A 177 -4.18 15.73 17.90
CA THR A 177 -5.63 15.61 17.81
C THR A 177 -6.22 15.32 19.21
N PRO A 178 -7.28 16.04 19.64
CA PRO A 178 -7.92 15.81 20.95
C PRO A 178 -8.39 14.36 21.15
N ALA A 179 -8.37 13.87 22.38
CA ALA A 179 -8.89 12.54 22.71
C ALA A 179 -10.37 12.41 22.31
N GLY A 180 -10.77 11.22 21.87
CA GLY A 180 -12.13 10.92 21.40
C GLY A 180 -12.49 11.46 20.02
N GLN A 181 -11.55 12.07 19.28
CA GLN A 181 -11.81 12.64 17.94
C GLN A 181 -10.87 12.05 16.89
N ALA A 182 -11.30 12.00 15.63
CA ALA A 182 -10.40 11.77 14.50
C ALA A 182 -9.75 13.10 14.04
N PRO A 183 -8.57 13.08 13.41
CA PRO A 183 -8.01 14.26 12.76
C PRO A 183 -9.00 14.85 11.75
N SER A 184 -9.11 16.18 11.71
CA SER A 184 -9.95 16.86 10.72
C SER A 184 -9.39 16.68 9.32
N LYS A 185 -10.23 16.24 8.37
CA LYS A 185 -9.89 16.17 6.94
C LYS A 185 -9.35 17.49 6.41
N GLY A 186 -10.00 18.62 6.73
CA GLY A 186 -9.57 19.94 6.28
C GLY A 186 -8.17 20.28 6.81
N TYR A 187 -7.93 20.02 8.09
CA TYR A 187 -6.63 20.27 8.71
C TYR A 187 -5.51 19.43 8.09
N VAL A 188 -5.74 18.13 7.84
CA VAL A 188 -4.77 17.27 7.14
C VAL A 188 -4.48 17.81 5.74
N LEU A 189 -5.50 18.20 5.00
CA LEU A 189 -5.33 18.78 3.66
C LEU A 189 -4.50 20.07 3.66
N ASP A 190 -4.61 20.89 4.70
CA ASP A 190 -3.80 22.11 4.83
C ASP A 190 -2.32 21.80 5.11
N GLN A 191 -2.03 20.75 5.87
CA GLN A 191 -0.64 20.34 6.13
C GLN A 191 0.04 19.77 4.88
N VAL A 192 -0.63 18.87 4.15
CA VAL A 192 -0.01 18.12 3.04
C VAL A 192 0.22 18.98 1.79
N LYS A 193 -0.47 20.12 1.67
CA LYS A 193 -0.29 21.07 0.55
C LYS A 193 0.94 21.96 0.69
N GLN A 194 1.58 22.01 1.87
CA GLN A 194 2.67 22.95 2.15
C GLN A 194 4.04 22.25 1.99
N PRO A 195 4.85 22.58 0.96
CA PRO A 195 6.22 22.09 0.84
C PRO A 195 7.04 22.34 2.11
N GLY A 196 7.89 21.38 2.48
CA GLY A 196 8.71 21.45 3.70
C GLY A 196 7.97 21.19 5.01
N ASN A 197 6.63 21.02 5.02
CA ASN A 197 5.90 20.63 6.22
C ASN A 197 6.34 19.22 6.68
N ALA A 198 6.51 19.03 8.00
CA ALA A 198 7.00 17.77 8.56
C ALA A 198 6.03 16.60 8.30
N ILE A 199 4.71 16.84 8.39
CA ILE A 199 3.69 15.82 8.10
C ILE A 199 3.73 15.43 6.62
N ARG A 200 3.80 16.41 5.70
CA ARG A 200 3.98 16.16 4.26
C ARG A 200 5.25 15.33 4.02
N THR A 201 6.38 15.75 4.57
CA THR A 201 7.67 15.07 4.44
C THR A 201 7.59 13.62 4.90
N PHE A 202 6.95 13.36 6.04
CA PHE A 202 6.75 12.00 6.52
C PHE A 202 5.84 11.17 5.60
N LEU A 203 4.67 11.71 5.22
CA LEU A 203 3.66 10.99 4.46
C LEU A 203 4.06 10.69 3.01
N THR A 204 4.86 11.57 2.38
CA THR A 204 5.38 11.34 1.03
C THR A 204 6.35 10.15 0.93
N GLY A 205 6.90 9.70 2.06
CA GLY A 205 7.91 8.64 2.10
C GLY A 205 9.11 8.97 1.22
N ASP A 206 9.55 7.99 0.44
CA ASP A 206 10.60 8.17 -0.57
C ASP A 206 10.06 8.48 -1.96
N VAL A 207 8.74 8.50 -2.14
CA VAL A 207 8.14 8.75 -3.46
C VAL A 207 8.45 10.15 -3.94
N LEU A 208 8.15 11.20 -3.15
CA LEU A 208 8.45 12.57 -3.56
C LEU A 208 9.96 12.78 -3.83
N PRO A 209 10.89 12.38 -2.94
CA PRO A 209 12.34 12.43 -3.23
C PRO A 209 12.74 11.70 -4.51
N THR A 210 12.16 10.55 -4.82
CA THR A 210 12.48 9.80 -6.05
C THR A 210 11.97 10.51 -7.30
N LEU A 211 10.77 11.08 -7.25
CA LEU A 211 10.21 11.87 -8.35
C LEU A 211 11.05 13.13 -8.61
N THR A 212 11.43 13.86 -7.56
CA THR A 212 12.23 15.07 -7.70
C THR A 212 13.67 14.77 -8.12
N ASP A 213 14.30 13.70 -7.61
CA ASP A 213 15.63 13.25 -8.05
C ASP A 213 15.63 12.82 -9.52
N PHE A 214 14.56 12.16 -10.01
CA PHE A 214 14.43 11.83 -11.42
C PHE A 214 14.49 13.08 -12.31
N LEU A 215 13.73 14.12 -11.95
CA LEU A 215 13.74 15.41 -12.66
C LEU A 215 15.07 16.14 -12.51
N GLY A 216 15.70 16.07 -11.32
CA GLY A 216 16.99 16.70 -11.05
C GLY A 216 18.17 16.05 -11.79
N ARG A 217 18.06 14.78 -12.19
CA ARG A 217 19.07 14.05 -12.97
C ARG A 217 18.97 14.26 -14.48
N VAL A 218 18.03 15.08 -14.96
CA VAL A 218 17.91 15.36 -16.41
C VAL A 218 19.07 16.25 -16.84
N GLY A 219 19.98 15.69 -17.66
CA GLY A 219 21.14 16.39 -18.19
C GLY A 219 20.76 17.60 -19.07
N PRO A 220 21.73 18.47 -19.39
CA PRO A 220 21.46 19.71 -20.14
C PRO A 220 20.88 19.46 -21.55
N ASN A 221 21.15 18.30 -22.15
CA ASN A 221 20.67 17.92 -23.48
C ASN A 221 19.68 16.76 -23.44
N ASP A 222 19.37 16.24 -22.25
CA ASP A 222 18.39 15.15 -22.10
C ASP A 222 16.98 15.70 -22.31
N LYS A 223 16.05 14.85 -22.75
CA LYS A 223 14.63 15.18 -22.82
C LYS A 223 13.82 14.30 -21.89
N VAL A 224 12.61 14.75 -21.57
CA VAL A 224 11.64 14.00 -20.76
C VAL A 224 10.32 13.91 -21.51
N TYR A 225 9.87 12.68 -21.75
CA TYR A 225 8.57 12.36 -22.30
C TYR A 225 7.66 11.86 -21.18
N ALA A 226 6.65 12.66 -20.82
CA ALA A 226 5.76 12.39 -19.71
C ALA A 226 4.33 12.13 -20.19
N ALA A 227 3.66 11.15 -19.60
CA ALA A 227 2.21 10.99 -19.70
C ALA A 227 1.63 10.93 -18.28
N LEU A 228 0.85 11.95 -17.92
CA LEU A 228 0.40 12.18 -16.55
C LEU A 228 -1.12 12.36 -16.45
N TYR A 229 -1.66 11.79 -15.39
CA TYR A 229 -3.01 12.02 -14.85
C TYR A 229 -2.89 12.66 -13.48
N GLU A 230 -3.71 13.68 -13.22
CA GLU A 230 -3.73 14.46 -11.97
C GLU A 230 -2.35 15.05 -11.58
N LEU A 231 -2.14 16.31 -11.94
CA LEU A 231 -0.93 17.08 -11.69
C LEU A 231 -1.28 18.41 -10.99
N SER A 232 -1.00 18.49 -9.70
CA SER A 232 -1.21 19.72 -8.91
C SER A 232 -0.23 19.90 -7.75
N ASP A 233 0.73 18.99 -7.56
CA ASP A 233 1.74 19.17 -6.53
C ASP A 233 2.74 20.28 -6.92
N PRO A 234 2.95 21.30 -6.07
CA PRO A 234 3.78 22.45 -6.42
C PRO A 234 5.23 22.08 -6.72
N GLU A 235 5.85 21.18 -5.94
CA GLU A 235 7.27 20.82 -6.13
C GLU A 235 7.49 20.07 -7.45
N LEU A 236 6.53 19.23 -7.84
CA LEU A 236 6.58 18.48 -9.09
C LEU A 236 6.24 19.37 -10.30
N VAL A 237 5.28 20.29 -10.18
CA VAL A 237 4.99 21.28 -11.23
C VAL A 237 6.18 22.21 -11.46
N ASP A 238 6.84 22.66 -10.39
CA ASP A 238 8.05 23.48 -10.47
C ASP A 238 9.20 22.71 -11.13
N GLY A 239 9.40 21.44 -10.75
CA GLY A 239 10.40 20.57 -11.36
C GLY A 239 10.17 20.37 -12.86
N LEU A 240 8.93 20.12 -13.29
CA LEU A 240 8.57 20.02 -14.71
C LEU A 240 8.75 21.36 -15.44
N THR A 241 8.36 22.47 -14.82
CA THR A 241 8.52 23.82 -15.38
C THR A 241 10.00 24.14 -15.61
N GLY A 242 10.88 23.73 -14.70
CA GLY A 242 12.33 23.91 -14.81
C GLY A 242 13.00 23.11 -15.95
N LEU A 243 12.31 22.13 -16.54
CA LEU A 243 12.82 21.43 -17.72
C LEU A 243 12.78 22.29 -18.98
N GLY A 244 11.81 23.20 -19.09
CA GLY A 244 11.63 24.05 -20.27
C GLY A 244 11.37 23.25 -21.55
N ASP A 245 12.03 23.64 -22.63
CA ASP A 245 11.93 23.01 -23.96
C ASP A 245 12.28 21.50 -23.98
N ARG A 246 12.89 20.97 -22.92
CA ARG A 246 13.22 19.55 -22.79
C ARG A 246 12.04 18.67 -22.40
N LEU A 247 10.92 19.26 -21.96
CA LEU A 247 9.72 18.54 -21.55
C LEU A 247 8.73 18.36 -22.70
N HIS A 248 8.36 17.12 -22.93
CA HIS A 248 7.27 16.70 -23.82
C HIS A 248 6.18 16.00 -23.01
N LEU A 249 5.07 16.70 -22.77
CA LEU A 249 4.04 16.29 -21.84
C LEU A 249 2.72 15.94 -22.54
N ILE A 250 2.19 14.74 -22.28
CA ILE A 250 0.79 14.42 -22.47
C ILE A 250 0.11 14.54 -21.11
N LEU A 251 -0.81 15.49 -20.97
CA LEU A 251 -1.55 15.72 -19.73
C LEU A 251 -3.03 15.41 -19.95
N SER A 252 -3.50 14.32 -19.34
CA SER A 252 -4.88 13.87 -19.46
C SER A 252 -5.86 14.70 -18.63
N THR A 253 -7.17 14.59 -18.89
CA THR A 253 -8.20 15.23 -18.05
C THR A 253 -8.10 14.75 -16.60
N ALA A 254 -8.18 15.67 -15.63
CA ALA A 254 -8.33 15.31 -14.21
C ALA A 254 -9.44 16.07 -13.48
N GLY A 255 -10.29 15.31 -12.78
CA GLY A 255 -11.46 15.83 -12.09
C GLY A 255 -12.71 15.82 -12.97
N GLU A 256 -13.85 15.56 -12.33
CA GLU A 256 -15.14 15.35 -13.00
C GLU A 256 -16.04 16.58 -12.88
N ALA A 257 -16.91 16.74 -13.87
CA ALA A 257 -18.02 17.68 -13.78
C ALA A 257 -19.04 17.22 -12.72
N THR A 258 -19.45 18.12 -11.85
CA THR A 258 -20.50 17.88 -10.85
C THR A 258 -21.73 18.73 -11.14
N LYS A 259 -22.86 18.40 -10.49
CA LYS A 259 -24.10 19.21 -10.58
C LYS A 259 -23.85 20.69 -10.23
N THR A 260 -22.92 20.97 -9.32
CA THR A 260 -22.60 22.31 -8.82
C THR A 260 -21.40 22.95 -9.52
N ASN A 261 -20.63 22.17 -10.29
CA ASN A 261 -19.53 22.69 -11.11
C ASN A 261 -19.39 21.85 -12.39
N PRO A 262 -19.96 22.29 -13.52
CA PRO A 262 -20.04 21.48 -14.73
C PRO A 262 -18.72 21.39 -15.52
N ALA A 263 -17.64 22.01 -15.06
CA ALA A 263 -16.35 22.03 -15.76
C ALA A 263 -15.47 20.84 -15.38
N TRP A 264 -14.89 20.18 -16.38
CA TRP A 264 -13.87 19.15 -16.27
C TRP A 264 -12.46 19.74 -16.06
N ASP A 265 -11.47 18.87 -15.84
CA ASP A 265 -10.03 19.19 -15.82
C ASP A 265 -9.58 20.22 -14.76
N ARG A 266 -10.35 20.34 -13.67
CA ARG A 266 -10.13 21.37 -12.65
C ARG A 266 -8.85 21.17 -11.87
N THR A 267 -8.47 19.93 -11.59
CA THR A 267 -7.29 19.62 -10.78
C THR A 267 -6.00 19.99 -11.52
N ASN A 268 -5.98 19.88 -12.86
CA ASN A 268 -4.82 20.19 -13.68
C ASN A 268 -4.75 21.63 -14.14
N GLN A 269 -5.83 22.40 -14.08
CA GLN A 269 -5.97 23.68 -14.78
C GLN A 269 -4.77 24.63 -14.58
N ALA A 270 -4.28 24.75 -13.35
CA ALA A 270 -3.12 25.58 -13.03
C ALA A 270 -1.83 25.04 -13.66
N ALA A 271 -1.53 23.74 -13.45
CA ALA A 271 -0.35 23.09 -14.02
C ALA A 271 -0.37 23.12 -15.56
N ARG A 272 -1.52 22.83 -16.18
CA ARG A 272 -1.71 22.89 -17.63
C ARG A 272 -1.38 24.28 -18.17
N ARG A 273 -1.94 25.33 -17.57
CA ARG A 273 -1.66 26.72 -17.97
C ARG A 273 -0.17 27.05 -17.87
N THR A 274 0.48 26.69 -16.77
CA THR A 274 1.91 26.97 -16.56
C THR A 274 2.76 26.24 -17.60
N LEU A 275 2.51 24.94 -17.83
CA LEU A 275 3.35 24.09 -18.66
C LEU A 275 3.17 24.36 -20.16
N HIS A 276 2.00 24.79 -20.62
CA HIS A 276 1.85 25.31 -21.99
C HIS A 276 2.72 26.55 -22.27
N GLY A 277 3.10 27.29 -21.22
CA GLY A 277 3.97 28.45 -21.34
C GLY A 277 5.46 28.15 -21.25
N THR A 278 5.87 26.93 -20.89
CA THR A 278 7.28 26.62 -20.56
C THR A 278 7.80 25.32 -21.18
N ALA A 279 6.97 24.29 -21.33
CA ALA A 279 7.39 23.01 -21.88
C ALA A 279 7.57 23.08 -23.41
N GLY A 280 8.48 22.27 -23.95
CA GLY A 280 8.70 22.19 -25.40
C GLY A 280 7.49 21.65 -26.16
N GLU A 281 6.70 20.78 -25.53
CA GLU A 281 5.42 20.31 -26.06
C GLU A 281 4.45 19.95 -24.94
N VAL A 282 3.21 20.40 -25.05
CA VAL A 282 2.09 19.93 -24.22
C VAL A 282 0.94 19.47 -25.11
N ILE A 283 0.48 18.25 -24.87
CA ILE A 283 -0.63 17.61 -25.56
C ILE A 283 -1.77 17.41 -24.56
N ASP A 284 -2.88 18.08 -24.81
CA ASP A 284 -4.09 17.98 -24.01
C ASP A 284 -4.91 16.75 -24.42
N ARG A 285 -4.67 15.62 -23.75
CA ARG A 285 -5.37 14.36 -24.02
C ARG A 285 -6.66 14.26 -23.20
N LEU A 286 -7.70 14.95 -23.65
CA LEU A 286 -8.91 15.19 -22.86
C LEU A 286 -10.01 14.14 -23.06
N PHE A 287 -10.40 13.45 -21.99
CA PHE A 287 -11.58 12.59 -21.91
C PHE A 287 -12.58 13.19 -20.93
N ASN A 288 -13.29 14.24 -21.36
CA ASN A 288 -14.25 14.95 -20.51
C ASN A 288 -15.61 14.22 -20.53
N ASN A 289 -15.57 12.94 -20.14
CA ASN A 289 -16.69 12.04 -20.01
C ASN A 289 -16.40 10.97 -18.92
N SER A 290 -17.41 10.20 -18.53
CA SER A 290 -17.30 9.18 -17.47
C SER A 290 -16.91 7.78 -17.99
N ALA A 291 -16.81 7.60 -19.30
CA ALA A 291 -16.59 6.30 -19.94
C ALA A 291 -15.10 5.99 -20.09
N HIS A 292 -14.30 6.98 -20.46
CA HIS A 292 -12.87 6.86 -20.78
C HIS A 292 -12.02 7.78 -19.90
N ILE A 293 -10.78 7.38 -19.64
CA ILE A 293 -9.85 8.17 -18.83
C ILE A 293 -8.42 7.95 -19.34
N GLY A 294 -7.62 9.01 -19.41
CA GLY A 294 -6.18 8.89 -19.58
C GLY A 294 -5.54 8.84 -18.20
N HIS A 295 -5.03 7.68 -17.80
CA HIS A 295 -4.73 7.37 -16.39
C HIS A 295 -3.25 6.99 -16.16
N ASN A 296 -2.38 7.24 -17.16
CA ASN A 296 -0.94 7.03 -17.04
C ASN A 296 -0.28 7.92 -15.98
N LYS A 297 0.77 7.40 -15.36
CA LYS A 297 1.74 8.15 -14.54
C LYS A 297 3.15 7.64 -14.88
N PHE A 298 3.70 8.06 -16.01
CA PHE A 298 5.05 7.65 -16.40
C PHE A 298 5.85 8.77 -17.04
N LEU A 299 7.16 8.69 -16.87
CA LEU A 299 8.16 9.53 -17.52
C LEU A 299 9.25 8.66 -18.14
N VAL A 300 9.66 9.00 -19.36
CA VAL A 300 10.85 8.45 -20.02
C VAL A 300 11.87 9.56 -20.16
N ARG A 301 13.09 9.34 -19.66
CA ARG A 301 14.23 10.23 -19.93
C ARG A 301 15.00 9.71 -21.13
N THR A 302 15.34 10.59 -22.06
CA THR A 302 16.15 10.27 -23.25
C THR A 302 17.36 11.19 -23.34
N ASP A 303 18.34 10.83 -24.17
CA ASP A 303 19.34 11.78 -24.63
C ASP A 303 18.76 12.76 -25.68
N ALA A 304 19.62 13.60 -26.27
CA ALA A 304 19.24 14.58 -27.28
C ALA A 304 18.67 13.96 -28.58
N ASN A 305 19.02 12.71 -28.86
CA ASN A 305 18.62 11.97 -30.07
C ASN A 305 17.43 11.03 -29.81
N ASP A 306 16.74 11.21 -28.68
CA ASP A 306 15.61 10.39 -28.25
C ASP A 306 15.98 8.93 -27.95
N THR A 307 17.25 8.66 -27.62
CA THR A 307 17.67 7.36 -27.11
C THR A 307 17.23 7.21 -25.65
N PRO A 308 16.42 6.19 -25.29
CA PRO A 308 15.94 6.02 -23.91
C PRO A 308 17.07 5.72 -22.91
N LEU A 309 16.99 6.36 -21.75
CA LEU A 309 17.97 6.26 -20.66
C LEU A 309 17.38 5.74 -19.35
N ALA A 310 16.11 6.06 -19.06
CA ALA A 310 15.44 5.65 -17.84
C ALA A 310 13.92 5.75 -17.98
N LEU A 311 13.22 4.93 -17.20
CA LEU A 311 11.76 4.93 -17.06
C LEU A 311 11.39 5.10 -15.60
N LEU A 312 10.44 6.00 -15.33
CA LEU A 312 9.74 6.10 -14.05
C LEU A 312 8.26 5.83 -14.28
N THR A 313 7.65 4.98 -13.47
CA THR A 313 6.20 4.76 -13.46
C THR A 313 5.69 4.32 -12.07
N GLY A 314 4.44 3.91 -11.95
CA GLY A 314 3.82 3.46 -10.71
C GLY A 314 2.36 3.87 -10.62
N SER A 315 1.82 3.84 -9.40
CA SER A 315 0.41 4.16 -9.14
C SER A 315 0.18 5.63 -8.73
N THR A 316 1.25 6.36 -8.40
CA THR A 316 1.19 7.67 -7.73
C THR A 316 0.70 8.80 -8.63
N ASN A 317 -0.43 9.41 -8.30
CA ASN A 317 -0.83 10.71 -8.86
C ASN A 317 0.08 11.84 -8.33
N TRP A 318 0.40 12.81 -9.18
CA TRP A 318 1.32 13.92 -8.85
C TRP A 318 0.55 15.09 -8.21
N THR A 319 -0.14 14.78 -7.10
CA THR A 319 -0.95 15.72 -6.31
C THR A 319 -0.60 15.61 -4.83
N PRO A 320 -0.86 16.65 -4.01
CA PRO A 320 -0.62 16.57 -2.57
C PRO A 320 -1.33 15.38 -1.90
N THR A 321 -2.55 15.06 -2.33
CA THR A 321 -3.29 13.88 -1.82
C THR A 321 -2.73 12.56 -2.36
N GLY A 322 -2.33 12.50 -3.64
CA GLY A 322 -1.71 11.31 -4.22
C GLY A 322 -0.42 10.92 -3.49
N LEU A 323 0.38 11.92 -3.12
CA LEU A 323 1.64 11.74 -2.40
C LEU A 323 1.47 11.47 -0.90
N CYS A 324 0.47 12.05 -0.25
CA CYS A 324 0.41 12.07 1.21
C CYS A 324 -0.77 11.33 1.83
N THR A 325 -1.87 11.12 1.11
CA THR A 325 -3.14 10.66 1.70
C THR A 325 -3.61 9.33 1.13
N GLN A 326 -2.72 8.66 0.40
CA GLN A 326 -2.98 7.42 -0.31
C GLN A 326 -1.75 6.52 -0.18
N SER A 327 -1.95 5.22 0.05
CA SER A 327 -0.89 4.23 -0.16
C SER A 327 -0.66 4.08 -1.66
N ASN A 328 0.58 4.33 -2.09
CA ASN A 328 1.00 4.39 -3.49
C ASN A 328 2.46 3.93 -3.61
N ASN A 329 2.85 3.59 -4.84
CA ASN A 329 4.23 3.23 -5.16
C ASN A 329 4.73 3.94 -6.43
N THR A 330 6.05 4.06 -6.50
CA THR A 330 6.80 4.51 -7.67
C THR A 330 7.95 3.53 -7.92
N ILE A 331 8.10 3.14 -9.19
CA ILE A 331 9.18 2.29 -9.67
C ILE A 331 10.00 3.01 -10.75
N LEU A 332 11.31 2.90 -10.66
CA LEU A 332 12.29 3.51 -11.55
C LEU A 332 13.23 2.42 -12.08
N THR A 333 13.58 2.47 -13.36
CA THR A 333 14.59 1.59 -13.96
C THR A 333 15.40 2.30 -15.04
N GLN A 334 16.60 1.78 -15.30
CA GLN A 334 17.46 2.16 -16.42
C GLN A 334 17.41 1.12 -17.56
N ASP A 335 16.47 0.17 -17.50
CA ASP A 335 16.21 -0.77 -18.59
C ASP A 335 15.79 0.00 -19.85
N THR A 336 16.69 0.03 -20.85
CA THR A 336 16.47 0.79 -22.07
C THR A 336 15.46 0.15 -23.01
N VAL A 337 15.24 -1.17 -22.92
CA VAL A 337 14.21 -1.87 -23.71
C VAL A 337 12.83 -1.50 -23.18
N LEU A 338 12.66 -1.51 -21.86
CA LEU A 338 11.40 -1.09 -21.25
C LEU A 338 11.16 0.42 -21.44
N ALA A 339 12.19 1.25 -21.28
CA ALA A 339 12.08 2.68 -21.52
C ALA A 339 11.73 2.99 -23.00
N GLN A 340 12.27 2.23 -23.96
CA GLN A 340 11.89 2.32 -25.37
C GLN A 340 10.41 1.98 -25.59
N ALA A 341 9.90 0.91 -24.97
CA ALA A 341 8.49 0.52 -25.09
C ALA A 341 7.54 1.64 -24.61
N TYR A 342 7.88 2.31 -23.50
CA TYR A 342 7.10 3.45 -22.99
C TYR A 342 7.23 4.71 -23.87
N LEU A 343 8.39 4.95 -24.48
CA LEU A 343 8.56 6.06 -25.43
C LEU A 343 7.73 5.83 -26.70
N GLU A 344 7.70 4.59 -27.20
CA GLU A 344 6.84 4.20 -28.31
C GLU A 344 5.35 4.35 -27.95
N TYR A 345 4.96 3.93 -26.74
CA TYR A 345 3.60 4.15 -26.24
C TYR A 345 3.25 5.65 -26.17
N TRP A 346 4.15 6.49 -25.66
CA TRP A 346 3.97 7.94 -25.64
C TRP A 346 3.72 8.49 -27.06
N ASN A 347 4.49 8.03 -28.06
CA ASN A 347 4.29 8.41 -29.46
C ASN A 347 2.94 7.94 -30.00
N ARG A 348 2.48 6.74 -29.65
CA ARG A 348 1.14 6.26 -30.02
C ARG A 348 0.02 7.10 -29.39
N LEU A 349 0.16 7.49 -28.11
CA LEU A 349 -0.79 8.38 -27.44
C LEU A 349 -0.84 9.77 -28.10
N LYS A 350 0.30 10.33 -28.50
CA LYS A 350 0.39 11.58 -29.26
C LYS A 350 -0.36 11.47 -30.60
N MET A 351 -0.07 10.42 -31.37
CA MET A 351 -0.73 10.17 -32.67
C MET A 351 -2.24 9.98 -32.52
N ASP A 352 -2.69 9.24 -31.51
CA ASP A 352 -4.10 9.02 -31.21
C ASP A 352 -4.80 10.34 -30.84
N THR A 353 -4.16 11.18 -30.02
CA THR A 353 -4.71 12.47 -29.59
C THR A 353 -4.89 13.44 -30.76
N ALA A 354 -4.03 13.38 -31.79
CA ALA A 354 -4.18 14.22 -32.99
C ALA A 354 -5.48 13.97 -33.77
N SER A 355 -6.17 12.85 -33.51
CA SER A 355 -7.49 12.56 -34.08
C SER A 355 -8.66 13.17 -33.30
N PHE A 356 -8.41 13.68 -32.09
CA PHE A 356 -9.45 14.26 -31.26
C PHE A 356 -9.83 15.66 -31.78
N PRO A 357 -11.11 16.06 -31.68
CA PRO A 357 -11.51 17.43 -31.99
C PRO A 357 -10.74 18.43 -31.11
N VAL A 358 -10.25 19.51 -31.71
CA VAL A 358 -9.62 20.62 -30.97
C VAL A 358 -10.65 21.24 -30.03
N GLN A 359 -10.29 21.36 -28.75
CA GLN A 359 -11.16 21.94 -27.72
C GLN A 359 -10.67 23.33 -27.37
N ALA A 360 -11.51 24.35 -27.59
CA ALA A 360 -11.21 25.72 -27.18
C ALA A 360 -11.28 25.90 -25.65
N ASP A 361 -12.13 25.12 -24.99
CA ASP A 361 -12.28 25.06 -23.54
C ASP A 361 -11.94 23.65 -23.06
N THR A 362 -10.85 23.50 -22.30
CA THR A 362 -10.40 22.21 -21.78
C THR A 362 -11.33 21.64 -20.70
N GLY A 363 -12.24 22.45 -20.16
CA GLY A 363 -13.25 22.03 -19.19
C GLY A 363 -14.59 21.58 -19.81
N ALA A 364 -14.77 21.73 -21.13
CA ALA A 364 -16.03 21.39 -21.79
C ALA A 364 -16.21 19.87 -21.95
N PRO A 365 -17.41 19.30 -21.72
CA PRO A 365 -17.68 17.89 -21.98
C PRO A 365 -17.35 17.47 -23.42
N ASN A 366 -16.88 16.24 -23.61
CA ASN A 366 -16.54 15.72 -24.93
C ASN A 366 -16.84 14.21 -25.05
N HIS A 367 -16.74 13.67 -26.27
CA HIS A 367 -16.97 12.25 -26.56
C HIS A 367 -15.70 11.55 -27.07
N ASN A 368 -14.53 12.03 -26.64
CA ASN A 368 -13.26 11.46 -27.05
C ASN A 368 -13.15 10.01 -26.54
N VAL A 369 -12.55 9.17 -27.38
CA VAL A 369 -12.33 7.75 -27.14
C VAL A 369 -11.03 7.34 -27.82
N GLN A 370 -10.30 6.40 -27.23
CA GLN A 370 -9.10 5.83 -27.85
C GLN A 370 -9.46 5.17 -29.19
N GLN A 371 -8.69 5.46 -30.25
CA GLN A 371 -9.03 5.00 -31.59
C GLN A 371 -8.56 3.57 -31.86
N LYS A 372 -9.11 2.96 -32.91
CA LYS A 372 -8.79 1.60 -33.34
C LYS A 372 -7.29 1.37 -33.62
N PRO A 373 -6.52 2.30 -34.22
CA PRO A 373 -5.08 2.10 -34.43
C PRO A 373 -4.31 1.93 -33.12
N LEU A 374 -4.58 2.79 -32.12
CA LEU A 374 -3.98 2.68 -30.79
C LEU A 374 -4.31 1.32 -30.16
N ARG A 375 -5.60 0.96 -30.10
CA ARG A 375 -6.09 -0.31 -29.54
C ARG A 375 -5.47 -1.57 -30.19
N ARG A 376 -5.18 -1.51 -31.49
CA ARG A 376 -4.52 -2.62 -32.21
C ARG A 376 -3.05 -2.74 -31.82
N ALA A 377 -2.36 -1.61 -31.72
CA ALA A 377 -0.98 -1.58 -31.29
C ALA A 377 -0.84 -1.98 -29.82
N ASP A 378 -1.73 -1.52 -28.96
CA ASP A 378 -1.71 -1.78 -27.52
C ASP A 378 -2.26 -3.18 -27.14
N GLY A 379 -2.83 -3.92 -28.09
CA GLY A 379 -3.34 -5.28 -27.89
C GLY A 379 -2.28 -6.38 -27.71
N HIS A 380 -1.02 -6.03 -27.47
CA HIS A 380 0.08 -6.97 -27.17
C HIS A 380 1.06 -6.38 -26.15
N ALA A 381 1.80 -7.25 -25.47
CA ALA A 381 2.86 -6.88 -24.53
C ALA A 381 4.13 -6.38 -25.24
N TYR A 382 4.92 -5.57 -24.53
CA TYR A 382 6.25 -5.12 -24.92
C TYR A 382 7.33 -5.41 -23.85
N PRO A 383 8.40 -6.18 -24.18
CA PRO A 383 8.45 -7.12 -25.31
C PRO A 383 7.27 -8.13 -25.21
N ASP A 384 7.17 -9.06 -26.15
CA ASP A 384 6.06 -10.03 -26.19
C ASP A 384 5.80 -10.73 -24.83
N SER A 385 4.70 -11.47 -24.70
CA SER A 385 4.29 -12.05 -23.40
C SER A 385 5.30 -13.04 -22.81
N ALA A 386 6.30 -13.52 -23.57
CA ALA A 386 7.39 -14.34 -23.05
C ALA A 386 8.56 -13.49 -22.51
N GLY A 387 8.59 -12.19 -22.83
CA GLY A 387 9.57 -11.22 -22.36
C GLY A 387 9.46 -10.89 -20.87
N ASN A 388 10.60 -10.52 -20.28
CA ASN A 388 10.71 -10.14 -18.87
C ASN A 388 11.87 -9.15 -18.65
N PRO A 389 11.62 -7.96 -18.05
CA PRO A 389 10.31 -7.41 -17.70
C PRO A 389 9.46 -7.14 -18.95
N ARG A 390 8.13 -7.03 -18.79
CA ARG A 390 7.24 -6.64 -19.89
C ARG A 390 6.12 -5.71 -19.44
N VAL A 391 5.63 -4.90 -20.36
CA VAL A 391 4.51 -3.97 -20.13
C VAL A 391 3.37 -4.24 -21.10
N TRP A 392 2.14 -4.14 -20.61
CA TRP A 392 0.94 -3.94 -21.40
C TRP A 392 0.52 -2.49 -21.32
N CYS A 393 0.30 -1.86 -22.48
CA CYS A 393 -0.30 -0.54 -22.57
C CYS A 393 -1.79 -0.72 -22.80
N ALA A 394 -2.65 -0.12 -21.98
CA ALA A 394 -4.09 -0.13 -22.21
C ALA A 394 -4.49 1.09 -23.04
N PRO A 395 -5.56 1.00 -23.86
CA PRO A 395 -6.50 -0.11 -23.95
C PRO A 395 -6.03 -1.27 -24.84
N THR A 396 -6.14 -2.49 -24.33
CA THR A 396 -5.72 -3.74 -25.00
C THR A 396 -6.82 -4.39 -25.83
N THR A 397 -8.05 -3.90 -25.73
CA THR A 397 -9.20 -4.44 -26.46
C THR A 397 -9.65 -3.55 -27.62
N LEU A 398 -10.10 -4.18 -28.72
CA LEU A 398 -10.74 -3.46 -29.83
C LEU A 398 -12.10 -2.86 -29.45
N ALA A 399 -12.81 -3.47 -28.49
CA ALA A 399 -14.05 -2.93 -27.95
C ALA A 399 -13.76 -1.69 -27.09
N THR A 400 -14.63 -0.68 -27.17
CA THR A 400 -14.56 0.55 -26.35
C THR A 400 -15.41 0.45 -25.09
N THR A 401 -16.18 -0.64 -24.95
CA THR A 401 -17.12 -0.87 -23.86
C THR A 401 -16.95 -2.28 -23.30
N LYS A 402 -17.61 -2.53 -22.17
CA LYS A 402 -17.56 -3.80 -21.45
C LYS A 402 -17.89 -5.00 -22.35
N THR A 403 -17.05 -6.02 -22.29
CA THR A 403 -17.31 -7.34 -22.87
C THR A 403 -17.15 -8.44 -21.81
N SER A 404 -17.61 -9.65 -22.13
CA SER A 404 -17.39 -10.83 -21.28
C SER A 404 -16.02 -11.49 -21.50
N ALA A 405 -15.37 -11.22 -22.62
CA ALA A 405 -14.07 -11.80 -22.94
C ALA A 405 -12.98 -11.21 -22.05
N THR A 406 -12.09 -12.07 -21.55
CA THR A 406 -10.93 -11.65 -20.77
C THR A 406 -9.98 -10.81 -21.64
N PRO A 407 -9.65 -9.58 -21.24
CA PRO A 407 -8.68 -8.75 -21.96
C PRO A 407 -7.28 -9.41 -21.99
N PRO A 408 -6.49 -9.24 -23.06
CA PRO A 408 -5.19 -9.92 -23.22
C PRO A 408 -4.19 -9.67 -22.09
N ASP A 409 -4.10 -8.44 -21.60
CA ASP A 409 -3.28 -8.03 -20.44
C ASP A 409 -3.68 -8.75 -19.15
N LEU A 410 -4.98 -8.84 -18.88
CA LEU A 410 -5.46 -9.58 -17.70
C LEU A 410 -5.38 -11.08 -17.89
N ALA A 411 -5.49 -11.61 -19.12
CA ALA A 411 -5.26 -13.02 -19.39
C ALA A 411 -3.82 -13.44 -19.05
N ASP A 412 -2.83 -12.59 -19.36
CA ASP A 412 -1.43 -12.79 -18.99
C ASP A 412 -1.25 -12.81 -17.45
N VAL A 413 -1.83 -11.83 -16.75
CA VAL A 413 -1.80 -11.81 -15.27
C VAL A 413 -2.49 -13.03 -14.67
N PHE A 414 -3.66 -13.42 -15.17
CA PHE A 414 -4.41 -14.57 -14.66
C PHE A 414 -3.67 -15.88 -14.92
N GLN A 415 -2.98 -16.02 -16.05
CA GLN A 415 -2.12 -17.17 -16.32
C GLN A 415 -0.98 -17.29 -15.29
N LEU A 416 -0.35 -16.17 -14.93
CA LEU A 416 0.68 -16.16 -13.88
C LEU A 416 0.10 -16.50 -12.51
N MET A 417 -1.09 -16.00 -12.19
CA MET A 417 -1.79 -16.34 -10.94
C MET A 417 -2.18 -17.82 -10.87
N ASP A 418 -2.61 -18.40 -12.00
CA ASP A 418 -2.90 -19.84 -12.09
C ASP A 418 -1.65 -20.69 -11.82
N GLN A 419 -0.47 -20.20 -12.20
CA GLN A 419 0.82 -20.84 -11.92
C GLN A 419 1.32 -20.67 -10.47
N ALA A 420 0.65 -19.85 -9.65
CA ALA A 420 1.04 -19.63 -8.26
C ALA A 420 1.05 -20.96 -7.46
N GLN A 421 2.12 -21.19 -6.71
CA GLN A 421 2.35 -22.40 -5.93
C GLN A 421 1.95 -22.22 -4.46
N HIS A 422 2.12 -21.02 -3.90
CA HIS A 422 2.06 -20.83 -2.45
C HIS A 422 1.29 -19.58 -2.01
N ALA A 423 1.46 -18.45 -2.68
CA ALA A 423 0.88 -17.20 -2.24
C ALA A 423 0.55 -16.22 -3.37
N ILE A 424 -0.62 -15.59 -3.27
CA ILE A 424 -1.01 -14.40 -4.04
C ILE A 424 -1.32 -13.28 -3.05
N TYR A 425 -0.61 -12.17 -3.19
CA TYR A 425 -0.82 -10.95 -2.43
C TYR A 425 -1.28 -9.81 -3.33
N PHE A 426 -2.21 -8.99 -2.88
CA PHE A 426 -2.63 -7.82 -3.68
C PHE A 426 -3.05 -6.60 -2.87
N LEU A 427 -2.82 -5.43 -3.46
CA LEU A 427 -3.42 -4.16 -3.07
C LEU A 427 -4.10 -3.53 -4.29
N THR A 428 -5.36 -3.15 -4.14
CA THR A 428 -6.10 -2.54 -5.25
C THR A 428 -6.92 -1.34 -4.80
N PHE A 429 -6.96 -0.32 -5.64
CA PHE A 429 -7.88 0.80 -5.49
C PHE A 429 -9.34 0.37 -5.68
N TYR A 430 -9.76 0.25 -6.94
CA TYR A 430 -11.13 -0.07 -7.33
C TYR A 430 -11.16 -0.76 -8.69
N PRO A 431 -10.80 -2.07 -8.75
CA PRO A 431 -10.74 -2.80 -10.00
C PRO A 431 -12.11 -2.98 -10.64
N SER A 432 -13.12 -3.28 -9.81
CA SER A 432 -14.50 -3.48 -10.21
C SER A 432 -15.42 -3.55 -8.99
N VAL A 433 -16.74 -3.59 -9.24
CA VAL A 433 -17.76 -3.89 -8.23
C VAL A 433 -17.67 -5.37 -7.83
N GLU A 434 -17.65 -5.64 -6.53
CA GLU A 434 -17.60 -6.98 -5.90
C GLU A 434 -16.39 -7.82 -6.32
N GLY A 435 -15.34 -7.18 -6.86
CA GLY A 435 -14.16 -7.87 -7.38
C GLY A 435 -14.40 -8.62 -8.71
N LYS A 436 -15.61 -8.61 -9.27
CA LYS A 436 -15.96 -9.33 -10.50
C LYS A 436 -15.13 -8.87 -11.70
N GLN A 437 -14.72 -9.79 -12.56
CA GLN A 437 -13.92 -9.48 -13.75
C GLN A 437 -12.65 -8.68 -13.41
N SER A 438 -11.92 -9.15 -12.40
CA SER A 438 -10.68 -8.55 -11.95
C SER A 438 -9.72 -9.57 -11.35
N ILE A 439 -8.52 -9.11 -10.96
CA ILE A 439 -7.57 -9.95 -10.21
C ILE A 439 -8.14 -10.41 -8.86
N ILE A 440 -9.15 -9.74 -8.30
CA ILE A 440 -9.75 -10.13 -7.02
C ILE A 440 -10.54 -11.43 -7.22
N GLU A 441 -11.42 -11.47 -8.21
CA GLU A 441 -12.20 -12.67 -8.56
C GLU A 441 -11.26 -13.84 -8.90
N ALA A 442 -10.26 -13.61 -9.76
CA ALA A 442 -9.29 -14.64 -10.11
C ALA A 442 -8.53 -15.18 -8.88
N ALA A 443 -8.06 -14.31 -7.98
CA ALA A 443 -7.34 -14.73 -6.78
C ALA A 443 -8.24 -15.52 -5.83
N VAL A 444 -9.47 -15.04 -5.59
CA VAL A 444 -10.45 -15.70 -4.72
C VAL A 444 -10.83 -17.07 -5.27
N ASP A 445 -11.11 -17.18 -6.57
CA ASP A 445 -11.49 -18.44 -7.21
C ASP A 445 -10.36 -19.47 -7.14
N LEU A 446 -9.12 -19.05 -7.42
CA LEU A 446 -7.95 -19.92 -7.28
C LEU A 446 -7.74 -20.36 -5.85
N GLY A 447 -7.89 -19.45 -4.88
CA GLY A 447 -7.78 -19.77 -3.46
C GLY A 447 -8.86 -20.77 -3.02
N LYS A 448 -10.11 -20.61 -3.46
CA LYS A 448 -11.19 -21.57 -3.18
C LYS A 448 -10.91 -22.97 -3.75
N GLN A 449 -10.27 -23.04 -4.92
CA GLN A 449 -9.93 -24.30 -5.57
C GLN A 449 -8.67 -24.97 -5.01
N ARG A 450 -7.76 -24.20 -4.39
CA ARG A 450 -6.44 -24.66 -3.94
C ARG A 450 -6.24 -24.35 -2.44
N PRO A 451 -6.51 -25.31 -1.54
CA PRO A 451 -6.39 -25.14 -0.08
C PRO A 451 -4.98 -24.76 0.43
N ASP A 452 -3.96 -25.04 -0.36
CA ASP A 452 -2.55 -24.74 -0.12
C ASP A 452 -2.11 -23.38 -0.68
N LEU A 453 -2.95 -22.71 -1.50
CA LEU A 453 -2.69 -21.38 -2.01
C LEU A 453 -3.21 -20.31 -1.06
N MET A 454 -2.30 -19.58 -0.44
CA MET A 454 -2.64 -18.45 0.42
C MET A 454 -3.02 -17.22 -0.43
N VAL A 455 -4.15 -16.59 -0.12
CA VAL A 455 -4.60 -15.37 -0.81
C VAL A 455 -4.89 -14.28 0.22
N MET A 456 -4.09 -13.22 0.21
CA MET A 456 -4.29 -12.08 1.11
C MET A 456 -4.29 -10.78 0.33
N GLY A 457 -5.27 -9.92 0.57
CA GLY A 457 -5.28 -8.63 -0.09
C GLY A 457 -6.12 -7.57 0.60
N ALA A 458 -5.86 -6.31 0.22
CA ALA A 458 -6.64 -5.19 0.70
C ALA A 458 -7.17 -4.31 -0.45
N VAL A 459 -8.42 -3.85 -0.29
CA VAL A 459 -9.13 -3.01 -1.27
C VAL A 459 -9.44 -1.64 -0.69
N SER A 460 -9.39 -0.58 -1.51
CA SER A 460 -9.67 0.77 -0.99
C SER A 460 -11.14 1.01 -0.66
N SER A 461 -12.05 0.42 -1.44
CA SER A 461 -13.48 0.73 -1.41
C SER A 461 -14.29 -0.50 -0.98
N PRO A 462 -15.32 -0.34 -0.13
CA PRO A 462 -16.24 -1.42 0.19
C PRO A 462 -16.93 -2.03 -1.03
N GLN A 463 -17.13 -1.24 -2.09
CA GLN A 463 -17.76 -1.72 -3.32
C GLN A 463 -16.88 -2.71 -4.10
N ALA A 464 -15.56 -2.75 -3.87
CA ALA A 464 -14.66 -3.72 -4.52
C ALA A 464 -14.50 -5.03 -3.72
N LEU A 465 -14.99 -5.07 -2.48
CA LEU A 465 -14.87 -6.27 -1.64
C LEU A 465 -15.80 -7.38 -2.19
N PRO A 466 -15.33 -8.62 -2.36
CA PRO A 466 -16.19 -9.72 -2.76
C PRO A 466 -17.34 -9.95 -1.77
N ILE A 467 -18.46 -10.46 -2.27
CA ILE A 467 -19.63 -10.82 -1.47
C ILE A 467 -20.06 -12.26 -1.77
N GLU A 468 -20.59 -12.97 -0.76
CA GLU A 468 -21.22 -14.28 -0.96
C GLU A 468 -22.75 -14.11 -1.09
N GLY A 469 -23.31 -14.58 -2.20
CA GLY A 469 -24.75 -14.49 -2.49
C GLY A 469 -25.24 -13.08 -2.84
N ASP A 470 -26.56 -12.92 -2.98
CA ASP A 470 -27.23 -11.62 -3.18
C ASP A 470 -27.18 -10.80 -1.88
N ALA A 471 -25.98 -10.39 -1.46
CA ALA A 471 -25.82 -9.34 -0.46
C ALA A 471 -26.11 -7.99 -1.11
N ASN A 472 -27.35 -7.77 -1.54
CA ASN A 472 -27.93 -6.47 -1.83
C ASN A 472 -27.99 -5.65 -0.53
N GLY A 473 -26.83 -5.28 -0.02
CA GLY A 473 -26.68 -4.22 0.96
C GLY A 473 -26.59 -2.90 0.22
N GLY A 474 -27.74 -2.42 -0.27
CA GLY A 474 -27.98 -1.04 -0.71
C GLY A 474 -27.01 -0.48 -1.76
N ASP A 475 -27.55 -0.17 -2.94
CA ASP A 475 -26.97 0.84 -3.81
C ASP A 475 -26.86 2.13 -2.98
N ASP A 476 -25.64 2.62 -2.79
CA ASP A 476 -25.38 3.90 -2.13
C ASP A 476 -24.58 4.75 -3.11
N THR A 477 -25.15 4.94 -4.30
CA THR A 477 -24.99 6.21 -5.00
C THR A 477 -25.81 7.20 -4.19
N GLY A 478 -25.14 7.98 -3.33
CA GLY A 478 -25.79 8.69 -2.23
C GLY A 478 -27.12 9.35 -2.57
N ASP A 479 -28.10 9.11 -1.70
CA ASP A 479 -29.07 10.12 -1.30
C ASP A 479 -29.52 9.81 0.14
N ASP A 480 -29.44 10.82 1.00
CA ASP A 480 -29.94 10.79 2.37
C ASP A 480 -31.46 10.63 2.33
N THR A 481 -31.97 9.47 2.77
CA THR A 481 -33.36 9.37 3.20
C THR A 481 -33.45 8.69 4.56
N ASP A 482 -33.85 9.51 5.54
CA ASP A 482 -34.12 9.19 6.93
C ASP A 482 -35.13 8.04 7.10
N ALA A 483 -34.64 6.82 7.31
CA ALA A 483 -35.40 5.75 7.95
C ALA A 483 -34.83 5.50 9.35
N PRO A 484 -35.66 5.44 10.42
CA PRO A 484 -35.18 5.24 11.78
C PRO A 484 -34.84 3.75 12.00
N GLY A 485 -33.58 3.41 11.75
CA GLY A 485 -32.93 2.14 12.04
C GLY A 485 -31.42 2.27 11.77
N ALA A 486 -30.56 1.63 12.56
CA ALA A 486 -29.12 1.67 12.30
C ALA A 486 -28.83 1.05 10.92
N LYS A 487 -28.37 1.87 9.95
CA LYS A 487 -27.97 1.40 8.61
C LYS A 487 -26.85 0.38 8.80
N ILE A 488 -27.07 -0.87 8.39
CA ILE A 488 -26.07 -1.92 8.50
C ILE A 488 -24.89 -1.57 7.57
N PRO A 489 -23.65 -1.45 8.08
CA PRO A 489 -22.50 -1.17 7.24
C PRO A 489 -22.27 -2.27 6.19
N LYS A 490 -21.63 -1.90 5.08
CA LYS A 490 -21.15 -2.87 4.09
C LYS A 490 -20.07 -3.76 4.72
N PRO A 491 -19.94 -5.02 4.30
CA PRO A 491 -18.88 -5.91 4.77
C PRO A 491 -17.51 -5.24 4.67
N SER A 492 -16.66 -5.58 5.61
CA SER A 492 -15.28 -5.08 5.71
C SER A 492 -14.23 -6.17 5.60
N VAL A 493 -14.66 -7.41 5.82
CA VAL A 493 -13.86 -8.63 5.70
C VAL A 493 -14.57 -9.61 4.78
N TYR A 494 -13.83 -10.16 3.82
CA TYR A 494 -14.22 -11.31 3.03
C TYR A 494 -13.35 -12.51 3.41
N ALA A 495 -13.96 -13.51 4.04
CA ALA A 495 -13.32 -14.72 4.54
C ALA A 495 -14.24 -15.93 4.29
N PRO A 496 -14.18 -16.56 3.11
CA PRO A 496 -15.04 -17.69 2.77
C PRO A 496 -14.79 -18.87 3.71
N LYS A 497 -15.87 -19.47 4.24
CA LYS A 497 -15.78 -20.53 5.27
C LYS A 497 -15.10 -21.80 4.78
N ASP A 498 -15.27 -22.11 3.51
CA ASP A 498 -14.71 -23.28 2.82
C ASP A 498 -13.28 -23.04 2.31
N ALA A 499 -12.78 -21.80 2.36
CA ALA A 499 -11.44 -21.43 1.94
C ALA A 499 -10.77 -20.46 2.93
N PRO A 500 -10.43 -20.90 4.15
CA PRO A 500 -9.89 -20.05 5.22
C PRO A 500 -8.50 -19.44 4.92
N GLN A 501 -7.82 -19.91 3.89
CA GLN A 501 -6.58 -19.36 3.35
C GLN A 501 -6.79 -18.12 2.47
N VAL A 502 -8.05 -17.79 2.15
CA VAL A 502 -8.45 -16.58 1.42
C VAL A 502 -8.95 -15.54 2.41
N LEU A 503 -8.31 -14.38 2.45
CA LEU A 503 -8.73 -13.26 3.30
C LEU A 503 -8.50 -11.92 2.59
N VAL A 504 -9.60 -11.26 2.23
CA VAL A 504 -9.59 -9.92 1.63
C VAL A 504 -10.22 -8.95 2.62
N VAL A 505 -9.57 -7.81 2.86
CA VAL A 505 -10.10 -6.76 3.74
C VAL A 505 -10.25 -5.46 2.97
N ARG A 506 -11.16 -4.59 3.39
CA ARG A 506 -11.16 -3.21 2.88
C ARG A 506 -10.39 -2.27 3.80
N ALA A 507 -10.01 -1.11 3.28
CA ALA A 507 -9.57 0.00 4.09
C ALA A 507 -10.64 0.37 5.13
N ALA A 508 -10.19 0.53 6.37
CA ALA A 508 -11.01 0.69 7.57
C ALA A 508 -10.27 1.58 8.58
N ALA A 509 -10.97 2.15 9.54
CA ALA A 509 -10.37 2.98 10.59
C ALA A 509 -10.93 2.61 11.96
N ILE A 510 -10.21 2.98 13.02
CA ILE A 510 -10.81 3.00 14.35
C ILE A 510 -11.75 4.21 14.37
N ASP A 511 -13.05 4.01 14.54
CA ASP A 511 -14.06 5.07 14.59
C ASP A 511 -14.52 5.37 16.02
N MET A 512 -14.53 4.35 16.87
CA MET A 512 -14.77 4.43 18.30
C MET A 512 -13.57 3.93 19.11
N PRO A 513 -13.31 4.50 20.30
CA PRO A 513 -12.19 4.07 21.12
C PRO A 513 -12.21 2.57 21.44
N THR A 514 -11.08 1.89 21.29
CA THR A 514 -10.90 0.48 21.66
C THR A 514 -9.58 0.29 22.38
N GLY A 515 -9.66 -0.17 23.62
CA GLY A 515 -8.59 0.05 24.59
C GLY A 515 -8.22 1.54 24.70
N ASP A 516 -6.93 1.87 24.61
CA ASP A 516 -6.49 3.27 24.56
C ASP A 516 -6.41 3.86 23.14
N LEU A 517 -6.70 3.06 22.11
CA LEU A 517 -6.71 3.53 20.73
C LEU A 517 -7.85 4.52 20.52
N GLN A 518 -7.56 5.61 19.83
CA GLN A 518 -8.49 6.72 19.59
C GLN A 518 -9.01 6.72 18.15
N PRO A 519 -10.12 7.41 17.85
CA PRO A 519 -10.68 7.48 16.50
C PRO A 519 -9.67 8.03 15.48
N GLU A 520 -9.67 7.51 14.25
CA GLU A 520 -8.69 7.78 13.22
C GLU A 520 -9.35 8.36 11.95
N LEU A 521 -8.59 9.13 11.17
CA LEU A 521 -9.07 9.61 9.88
C LEU A 521 -8.80 8.54 8.82
N LEU A 522 -9.86 7.96 8.24
CA LEU A 522 -9.71 6.96 7.18
C LEU A 522 -9.19 7.58 5.87
N THR A 523 -9.76 8.72 5.47
CA THR A 523 -9.48 9.33 4.17
C THR A 523 -9.56 10.85 4.19
N ALA A 524 -8.68 11.49 3.41
CA ALA A 524 -8.76 12.91 3.07
C ALA A 524 -9.06 13.14 1.57
N GLY A 525 -9.37 12.08 0.82
CA GLY A 525 -9.67 12.10 -0.61
C GLY A 525 -10.61 10.97 -1.03
N ALA A 526 -10.68 10.67 -2.33
CA ALA A 526 -11.48 9.55 -2.83
C ALA A 526 -10.78 8.19 -2.63
N ALA A 527 -9.46 8.14 -2.83
CA ALA A 527 -8.66 6.93 -2.68
C ALA A 527 -7.98 6.83 -1.31
N ILE A 528 -7.80 5.61 -0.82
CA ILE A 528 -7.10 5.28 0.43
C ILE A 528 -5.94 4.33 0.11
N ILE A 529 -6.25 3.17 -0.46
CA ILE A 529 -5.27 2.27 -1.08
C ILE A 529 -5.31 2.62 -2.57
N HIS A 530 -4.29 3.31 -3.06
CA HIS A 530 -4.21 3.67 -4.47
C HIS A 530 -3.15 2.86 -5.22
N ASP A 531 -2.52 1.91 -4.55
CA ASP A 531 -1.74 0.86 -5.16
C ASP A 531 -2.55 0.01 -6.16
N LYS A 532 -1.82 -0.51 -7.14
CA LYS A 532 -2.25 -1.52 -8.08
C LYS A 532 -1.14 -2.55 -8.12
N ILE A 533 -1.22 -3.52 -7.20
CA ILE A 533 -0.14 -4.46 -6.94
C ILE A 533 -0.73 -5.87 -6.92
N VAL A 534 -0.07 -6.79 -7.64
CA VAL A 534 -0.17 -8.23 -7.40
C VAL A 534 1.25 -8.76 -7.18
N VAL A 535 1.45 -9.57 -6.15
CA VAL A 535 2.70 -10.29 -5.90
C VAL A 535 2.40 -11.78 -5.81
N ILE A 536 3.13 -12.58 -6.59
CA ILE A 536 2.97 -14.04 -6.65
C ILE A 536 4.26 -14.69 -6.15
N ASP A 537 4.11 -15.61 -5.20
CA ASP A 537 5.18 -16.44 -4.63
C ASP A 537 6.49 -15.66 -4.36
N PRO A 538 6.50 -14.61 -3.53
CA PRO A 538 7.67 -13.76 -3.31
C PRO A 538 8.91 -14.49 -2.76
N PHE A 539 8.77 -15.73 -2.28
CA PHE A 539 9.89 -16.57 -1.85
C PHE A 539 10.40 -17.54 -2.92
N SER A 540 9.73 -17.61 -4.08
CA SER A 540 10.15 -18.43 -5.21
C SER A 540 11.17 -17.68 -6.09
N PRO A 541 12.11 -18.38 -6.74
CA PRO A 541 12.89 -17.80 -7.84
C PRO A 541 12.03 -17.42 -9.05
N ASP A 542 10.82 -17.99 -9.20
CA ASP A 542 9.86 -17.68 -10.27
C ASP A 542 8.80 -16.65 -9.83
N CYS A 543 9.08 -15.87 -8.78
CA CYS A 543 8.18 -14.86 -8.24
C CYS A 543 7.73 -13.83 -9.29
N VAL A 544 6.58 -13.20 -9.07
CA VAL A 544 6.04 -12.16 -9.97
C VAL A 544 5.65 -10.91 -9.18
N VAL A 545 5.94 -9.74 -9.75
CA VAL A 545 5.36 -8.46 -9.35
C VAL A 545 4.60 -7.87 -10.54
N VAL A 546 3.34 -7.51 -10.33
CA VAL A 546 2.52 -6.73 -11.27
C VAL A 546 2.25 -5.37 -10.66
N THR A 547 2.56 -4.30 -11.38
CA THR A 547 2.22 -2.92 -10.94
C THR A 547 2.06 -1.95 -12.11
N GLY A 548 1.92 -0.65 -11.83
CA GLY A 548 1.69 0.41 -12.82
C GLY A 548 0.46 1.25 -12.47
N SER A 549 -0.16 1.84 -13.49
CA SER A 549 -1.35 2.67 -13.31
C SER A 549 -2.66 1.91 -13.48
N HIS A 550 -2.62 0.72 -14.11
CA HIS A 550 -3.77 -0.10 -14.45
C HIS A 550 -4.56 -0.58 -13.23
N ASN A 551 -5.87 -0.29 -13.16
CA ASN A 551 -6.72 -0.64 -12.00
C ASN A 551 -6.95 -2.14 -11.78
N LEU A 552 -6.39 -3.03 -12.60
CA LEU A 552 -6.44 -4.50 -12.45
C LEU A 552 -7.85 -5.12 -12.59
N GLY A 553 -8.75 -4.45 -13.32
CA GLY A 553 -10.06 -4.97 -13.70
C GLY A 553 -10.39 -4.63 -15.16
N TYR A 554 -11.37 -5.32 -15.75
CA TYR A 554 -11.61 -5.29 -17.20
C TYR A 554 -11.83 -3.87 -17.76
N LYS A 555 -12.42 -2.96 -16.97
CA LYS A 555 -12.66 -1.57 -17.39
C LYS A 555 -11.36 -0.87 -17.77
N ALA A 556 -10.28 -1.08 -17.02
CA ALA A 556 -9.01 -0.46 -17.34
C ALA A 556 -8.49 -0.91 -18.71
N SER A 557 -8.64 -2.20 -19.03
CA SER A 557 -8.19 -2.78 -20.30
C SER A 557 -8.96 -2.29 -21.55
N TYR A 558 -10.25 -1.91 -21.43
CA TYR A 558 -11.03 -1.45 -22.60
C TYR A 558 -11.24 0.07 -22.69
N ALA A 559 -11.16 0.80 -21.57
CA ALA A 559 -11.55 2.21 -21.49
C ALA A 559 -10.44 3.17 -21.06
N ASN A 560 -9.37 2.70 -20.42
CA ASN A 560 -8.34 3.57 -19.90
C ASN A 560 -7.13 3.64 -20.85
N ASP A 561 -6.44 4.77 -20.85
CA ASP A 561 -5.01 4.75 -21.12
C ASP A 561 -4.28 4.43 -19.81
N ASP A 562 -3.69 3.26 -19.73
CA ASP A 562 -2.96 2.79 -18.55
C ASP A 562 -1.70 2.02 -18.97
N ASN A 563 -0.88 1.66 -17.99
CA ASN A 563 0.20 0.70 -18.17
C ASN A 563 0.18 -0.34 -17.04
N LEU A 564 0.46 -1.59 -17.41
CA LEU A 564 0.54 -2.76 -16.52
C LEU A 564 1.90 -3.41 -16.74
N LEU A 565 2.80 -3.24 -15.77
CA LEU A 565 4.16 -3.75 -15.76
C LEU A 565 4.20 -5.08 -15.02
N ILE A 566 4.78 -6.10 -15.65
CA ILE A 566 5.01 -7.44 -15.09
C ILE A 566 6.52 -7.67 -15.01
N ILE A 567 7.00 -8.04 -13.82
CA ILE A 567 8.40 -8.38 -13.54
C ILE A 567 8.43 -9.77 -12.92
N GLN A 568 9.10 -10.71 -13.57
CA GLN A 568 9.26 -12.09 -13.10
C GLN A 568 10.69 -12.35 -12.63
N GLY A 569 10.86 -13.23 -11.65
CA GLY A 569 12.15 -13.71 -11.17
C GLY A 569 13.05 -12.71 -10.44
N ASN A 570 12.57 -11.47 -10.20
CA ASN A 570 13.27 -10.51 -9.35
C ASN A 570 12.83 -10.67 -7.88
N GLN A 571 13.38 -11.68 -7.21
CA GLN A 571 13.00 -12.02 -5.84
C GLN A 571 13.19 -10.87 -4.83
N PRO A 572 14.30 -10.11 -4.82
CA PRO A 572 14.43 -8.96 -3.91
C PRO A 572 13.31 -7.92 -4.09
N LEU A 573 12.89 -7.65 -5.33
CA LEU A 573 11.78 -6.75 -5.63
C LEU A 573 10.44 -7.33 -5.17
N ALA A 574 10.19 -8.61 -5.43
CA ALA A 574 8.98 -9.30 -5.01
C ALA A 574 8.83 -9.33 -3.49
N LEU A 575 9.92 -9.55 -2.76
CA LEU A 575 9.97 -9.44 -1.30
C LEU A 575 9.61 -8.03 -0.81
N ALA A 576 10.17 -6.99 -1.43
CA ALA A 576 9.88 -5.61 -1.06
C ALA A 576 8.39 -5.26 -1.29
N TYR A 577 7.83 -5.61 -2.44
CA TYR A 577 6.41 -5.42 -2.70
C TYR A 577 5.52 -6.27 -1.78
N ALA A 578 5.90 -7.52 -1.48
CA ALA A 578 5.15 -8.35 -0.54
C ALA A 578 5.12 -7.75 0.87
N VAL A 579 6.24 -7.22 1.36
CA VAL A 579 6.30 -6.51 2.65
C VAL A 579 5.42 -5.27 2.63
N HIS A 580 5.39 -4.50 1.53
CA HIS A 580 4.48 -3.36 1.38
C HIS A 580 3.01 -3.81 1.43
N VAL A 581 2.63 -4.87 0.69
CA VAL A 581 1.27 -5.43 0.76
C VAL A 581 0.92 -5.85 2.17
N LEU A 582 1.80 -6.60 2.86
CA LEU A 582 1.58 -7.06 4.23
C LEU A 582 1.48 -5.90 5.23
N ASP A 583 2.23 -4.82 5.03
CA ASP A 583 2.13 -3.63 5.87
C ASP A 583 0.73 -2.99 5.78
N VAL A 584 0.30 -2.67 4.57
CA VAL A 584 -1.02 -2.07 4.32
C VAL A 584 -2.14 -3.03 4.75
N TYR A 585 -2.03 -4.30 4.39
CA TYR A 585 -2.99 -5.35 4.74
C TYR A 585 -3.14 -5.53 6.25
N GLU A 586 -2.06 -5.75 6.99
CA GLU A 586 -2.11 -5.95 8.44
C GLU A 586 -2.57 -4.68 9.17
N HIS A 587 -2.29 -3.51 8.62
CA HIS A 587 -2.79 -2.24 9.15
C HIS A 587 -4.33 -2.21 9.12
N TYR A 588 -4.92 -2.52 7.97
CA TYR A 588 -6.37 -2.47 7.81
C TYR A 588 -7.07 -3.70 8.36
N ARG A 589 -6.44 -4.88 8.40
CA ARG A 589 -7.05 -6.13 8.83
C ARG A 589 -7.68 -6.03 10.23
N GLN A 590 -6.94 -5.50 11.20
CA GLN A 590 -7.49 -5.36 12.56
C GLN A 590 -8.67 -4.38 12.61
N ARG A 591 -8.59 -3.27 11.85
CA ARG A 591 -9.64 -2.25 11.78
C ARG A 591 -10.90 -2.80 11.12
N ALA A 592 -10.74 -3.51 10.01
CA ALA A 592 -11.81 -4.21 9.33
C ALA A 592 -12.46 -5.27 10.23
N ILE A 593 -11.69 -6.05 11.00
CA ILE A 593 -12.27 -7.02 11.95
C ILE A 593 -13.13 -6.33 13.02
N LEU A 594 -12.76 -5.14 13.49
CA LEU A 594 -13.57 -4.37 14.44
C LEU A 594 -14.89 -3.92 13.81
N GLU A 595 -14.83 -3.34 12.60
CA GLU A 595 -16.01 -2.93 11.85
C GLU A 595 -16.93 -4.12 11.49
N GLU A 596 -16.36 -5.28 11.13
CA GLU A 596 -17.16 -6.48 10.82
C GLU A 596 -17.89 -7.03 12.05
N ARG A 597 -17.26 -7.01 13.22
CA ARG A 597 -17.90 -7.44 14.47
C ARG A 597 -19.09 -6.55 14.84
N GLU A 598 -18.96 -5.25 14.63
CA GLU A 598 -20.08 -4.33 14.79
C GLU A 598 -21.20 -4.67 13.82
N ARG A 599 -20.88 -4.82 12.53
CA ARG A 599 -21.83 -5.22 11.51
C ARG A 599 -22.55 -6.54 11.85
N GLU A 600 -21.83 -7.55 12.32
CA GLU A 600 -22.39 -8.83 12.75
C GLU A 600 -23.34 -8.70 13.94
N ALA A 601 -23.05 -7.81 14.89
CA ALA A 601 -23.95 -7.53 16.01
C ALA A 601 -25.25 -6.89 15.50
N LEU A 602 -25.14 -5.88 14.63
CA LEU A 602 -26.30 -5.21 14.02
C LEU A 602 -27.17 -6.18 13.20
N LEU A 603 -26.55 -7.09 12.44
CA LEU A 603 -27.27 -8.14 11.70
C LEU A 603 -28.05 -9.10 12.61
N LYS A 604 -27.59 -9.31 13.84
CA LYS A 604 -28.28 -10.12 14.87
C LYS A 604 -29.32 -9.32 15.65
N GLY A 605 -29.59 -8.07 15.27
CA GLY A 605 -30.48 -7.16 16.00
C GLY A 605 -29.92 -6.71 17.36
N GLN A 606 -28.61 -6.86 17.57
CA GLN A 606 -27.92 -6.41 18.78
C GLN A 606 -27.40 -4.97 18.54
N PRO A 607 -27.34 -4.12 19.59
CA PRO A 607 -26.72 -2.81 19.46
C PRO A 607 -25.23 -2.96 19.15
N ALA A 608 -24.66 -1.98 18.45
CA ALA A 608 -23.22 -1.85 18.32
C ALA A 608 -22.57 -1.84 19.72
N PRO A 609 -21.42 -2.50 19.92
CA PRO A 609 -20.74 -2.50 21.20
C PRO A 609 -20.42 -1.07 21.65
N SER A 610 -20.78 -0.70 22.88
CA SER A 610 -20.43 0.62 23.43
C SER A 610 -18.92 0.83 23.60
N THR A 611 -18.15 -0.25 23.61
CA THR A 611 -16.68 -0.25 23.57
C THR A 611 -16.22 -1.51 22.83
N PRO A 612 -15.67 -1.39 21.61
CA PRO A 612 -15.18 -2.54 20.86
C PRO A 612 -14.09 -3.29 21.65
N GLN A 613 -14.17 -4.63 21.69
CA GLN A 613 -13.16 -5.48 22.32
C GLN A 613 -11.85 -5.48 21.53
N GLY A 614 -10.73 -5.20 22.20
CA GLY A 614 -9.40 -5.16 21.61
C GLY A 614 -8.54 -4.06 22.24
N GLY A 615 -7.39 -3.78 21.63
CA GLY A 615 -6.55 -2.62 21.98
C GLY A 615 -5.68 -2.78 23.23
N PHE A 616 -5.58 -3.98 23.81
CA PHE A 616 -4.71 -4.30 24.94
C PHE A 616 -4.02 -5.67 24.78
N LEU A 617 -2.92 -5.86 25.49
CA LEU A 617 -2.21 -7.13 25.66
C LEU A 617 -2.85 -7.96 26.79
N SER A 618 -2.93 -9.28 26.61
CA SER A 618 -3.33 -10.22 27.66
C SER A 618 -2.33 -10.21 28.82
N THR A 619 -2.82 -10.40 30.04
CA THR A 619 -1.98 -10.56 31.23
C THR A 619 -1.58 -12.00 31.53
N ASP A 620 -1.93 -12.95 30.67
CA ASP A 620 -1.64 -14.37 30.81
C ASP A 620 -0.98 -14.95 29.55
N ASP A 621 -0.70 -16.24 29.59
CA ASP A 621 -0.02 -16.97 28.51
C ASP A 621 -1.00 -17.68 27.54
N GLN A 622 -2.32 -17.51 27.72
CA GLN A 622 -3.37 -18.16 26.90
C GLN A 622 -3.51 -17.54 25.51
N TRP A 623 -2.96 -16.34 25.28
CA TRP A 623 -2.96 -15.72 23.95
C TRP A 623 -2.27 -16.60 22.89
N GLN A 624 -1.37 -17.49 23.32
CA GLN A 624 -0.66 -18.45 22.47
C GLN A 624 -1.58 -19.57 21.94
N ASP A 625 -2.63 -19.92 22.67
CA ASP A 625 -3.36 -21.18 22.49
C ASP A 625 -3.98 -21.27 21.09
N ALA A 626 -4.57 -20.17 20.60
CA ALA A 626 -5.16 -20.12 19.26
C ALA A 626 -4.12 -20.26 18.14
N TYR A 627 -2.87 -19.86 18.37
CA TYR A 627 -1.80 -20.10 17.39
C TYR A 627 -1.29 -21.54 17.44
N LEU A 628 -1.21 -22.13 18.64
CA LEU A 628 -0.73 -23.49 18.85
C LEU A 628 -1.75 -24.54 18.40
N SER A 629 -3.05 -24.25 18.50
CA SER A 629 -4.13 -25.10 17.95
C SER A 629 -4.21 -25.03 16.42
N GLY A 630 -3.58 -24.03 15.80
CA GLY A 630 -3.68 -23.76 14.36
C GLY A 630 -4.93 -22.97 13.95
N ASP A 631 -5.71 -22.46 14.91
CA ASP A 631 -6.86 -21.58 14.65
C ASP A 631 -6.40 -20.20 14.14
N LYS A 632 -5.18 -19.78 14.50
CA LYS A 632 -4.48 -18.59 14.04
C LYS A 632 -3.07 -18.94 13.56
N GLY A 633 -2.47 -18.12 12.71
CA GLY A 633 -1.07 -18.27 12.33
C GLY A 633 -0.81 -19.37 11.29
N LYS A 634 -1.81 -19.78 10.51
CA LYS A 634 -1.62 -20.75 9.41
C LYS A 634 -0.63 -20.21 8.37
N GLU A 635 -0.66 -18.92 8.14
CA GLU A 635 0.26 -18.17 7.29
C GLU A 635 1.73 -18.30 7.71
N LEU A 636 2.00 -18.57 8.99
CA LEU A 636 3.37 -18.79 9.47
C LEU A 636 4.00 -20.04 8.85
N ASN A 637 3.20 -21.02 8.39
CA ASN A 637 3.73 -22.17 7.65
C ASN A 637 4.39 -21.74 6.34
N TYR A 638 3.80 -20.76 5.65
CA TYR A 638 4.38 -20.21 4.44
C TYR A 638 5.63 -19.38 4.77
N PHE A 639 5.54 -18.47 5.74
CA PHE A 639 6.67 -17.62 6.12
C PHE A 639 7.88 -18.39 6.65
N LEU A 640 7.68 -19.53 7.31
CA LEU A 640 8.75 -20.32 7.93
C LEU A 640 9.06 -21.62 7.17
N SER A 641 8.56 -21.75 5.93
CA SER A 641 8.82 -22.90 5.05
C SER A 641 10.27 -23.01 4.57
#